data_AF-A0A5C3N4P2-F1
#
_entry.id   AF-A0A5C3N4P2-F1
#
_cell.length_a   1.000
_cell.length_b   1.000
_cell.length_c   1.000
_cell.angle_alpha   90.00
_cell.angle_beta   90.00
_cell.angle_gamma   90.00
#
_symmetry.space_group_name_H-M   'P 1'
#
loop_
_entity.id
_entity.type
_entity.pdbx_description
1 polymer ?
#
loop_
_entity_poly.entity_id
_entity_poly.type
_entity_poly.pdbx_seq_one_letter_code
_entity_poly.pdbx_strand_id
1 'polypeptide(L)'
;MAASGGDSVLGKRLRAGEDPELSPEAKAAVAAVSDGAVPKEDDDDDDDDVGPMPMPAGEANGGAKKKRKVLRNERLFLDHLPSADRYYKSFMHRDVVNFNIFTVTEFLITTSVDGHVKFWKKQEQGIEFVKHYRAHLQTVVGISASADGQLFASVSEDGTAKVFDVVNFDMINMIKLGYVPNACCWVHRRGQAQGLLAVSDSQTGVIRLYDGRGNDKPLETVDKLHRFPVHIMTYSDKYDTVVSADEGGFIEYWQPSEPFDKPKNVRGLWGFKAETDLYEFKKAKATPTCVTLSPDSFNFVTFSLPDRQIRVFNFLSGKMTRRYDESLSAIQEMQQADTAVYKVEDMEFGRRLAVEKELELEGSSAGLDGTAGNKPAARWINAVWDESGNFVLYPTLLGIKVVNIVTNRVVRLLGKDETVRWMNLTLYQGSPAKRGRTTLAMAASDNPLLAEKSVRDPTLIATGYKRQRFYVFTRSEPEDEKSGDRDVFNERPTLAEQTLYATPAPSALTGPSKLAKSATMHTTLGDIHMRLFPQYAPKAVENFVGHSRSGYYEGVIFHRVIPKFMIQTGDPLGDGTGGTSIWDREFEDEFHDDLKHDRPYTVSMANAGPNTNGSQFFITTTATPWLDNKHTIFGRVLSGLEVVHAIENVKADKLDKPFEDIKIINVDVE
;
A
#
# COMPACT_ATOMS: atom_id res chain seq x y z
N MET A 1 57.21 -34.48 30.13
CA MET A 1 56.74 -33.63 31.25
C MET A 1 56.70 -32.19 30.75
N ALA A 2 55.62 -31.50 31.10
CA ALA A 2 55.24 -30.19 30.62
C ALA A 2 56.24 -29.08 30.99
N ALA A 3 56.37 -28.07 30.11
CA ALA A 3 56.00 -26.68 30.41
C ALA A 3 56.53 -25.76 29.30
N SER A 4 55.62 -25.07 28.61
CA SER A 4 55.89 -23.97 27.69
C SER A 4 55.58 -22.64 28.37
N GLY A 5 56.48 -21.68 28.27
CA GLY A 5 56.22 -20.28 28.62
C GLY A 5 57.31 -19.36 28.11
N GLY A 6 56.91 -18.26 27.46
CA GLY A 6 57.64 -16.98 27.48
C GLY A 6 58.46 -16.59 26.24
N ASP A 7 57.85 -15.74 25.42
CA ASP A 7 58.37 -14.45 24.96
C ASP A 7 59.65 -14.30 24.10
N SER A 8 59.38 -13.89 22.85
CA SER A 8 59.75 -12.57 22.30
C SER A 8 61.11 -12.34 21.60
N VAL A 9 60.96 -11.50 20.57
CA VAL A 9 61.86 -10.52 19.92
C VAL A 9 62.96 -10.91 18.90
N LEU A 10 62.91 -10.08 17.85
CA LEU A 10 64.00 -9.40 17.11
C LEU A 10 64.60 -10.08 15.87
N GLY A 11 64.36 -9.39 14.76
CA GLY A 11 64.81 -9.74 13.42
C GLY A 11 66.31 -9.67 13.16
N LYS A 12 66.69 -10.17 11.99
CA LYS A 12 67.92 -9.83 11.28
C LYS A 12 67.64 -9.81 9.77
N ARG A 13 68.42 -8.98 9.08
CA ARG A 13 68.18 -8.36 7.78
C ARG A 13 69.19 -8.91 6.74
N LEU A 14 68.87 -8.73 5.44
CA LEU A 14 69.72 -8.79 4.21
C LEU A 14 69.85 -10.19 3.57
N ARG A 15 69.87 -10.39 2.24
CA ARG A 15 69.89 -9.51 1.05
C ARG A 15 69.53 -10.32 -0.22
N ALA A 16 68.93 -9.63 -1.19
CA ALA A 16 68.92 -9.77 -2.65
C ALA A 16 69.28 -11.10 -3.36
N GLY A 17 68.39 -11.49 -4.28
CA GLY A 17 68.72 -12.08 -5.57
C GLY A 17 68.58 -13.59 -5.66
N GLU A 18 67.40 -14.07 -6.07
CA GLU A 18 67.16 -15.21 -6.98
C GLU A 18 65.68 -15.62 -6.87
N ASP A 19 64.96 -15.50 -7.99
CA ASP A 19 63.61 -16.05 -8.17
C ASP A 19 63.67 -17.58 -8.18
N PRO A 20 62.78 -18.29 -7.46
CA PRO A 20 62.42 -19.64 -7.83
C PRO A 20 61.07 -19.63 -8.54
N GLU A 21 61.09 -20.04 -9.81
CA GLU A 21 59.92 -20.26 -10.64
C GLU A 21 58.88 -21.16 -9.94
N LEU A 22 57.67 -20.64 -9.79
CA LEU A 22 56.50 -21.40 -9.34
C LEU A 22 56.06 -22.40 -10.43
N SER A 23 55.82 -23.63 -9.98
CA SER A 23 55.35 -24.77 -10.77
C SER A 23 54.07 -24.47 -11.58
N PRO A 24 53.88 -25.09 -12.76
CA PRO A 24 52.75 -24.82 -13.66
C PRO A 24 51.36 -25.06 -13.03
N GLU A 25 51.24 -25.89 -11.99
CA GLU A 25 50.00 -26.10 -11.25
C GLU A 25 49.62 -24.90 -10.35
N ALA A 26 50.59 -24.09 -9.91
CA ALA A 26 50.34 -22.85 -9.17
C ALA A 26 49.97 -21.68 -10.10
N LYS A 27 50.38 -21.71 -11.38
CA LYS A 27 49.91 -20.76 -12.40
C LYS A 27 48.46 -21.03 -12.83
N ALA A 28 48.00 -22.28 -12.77
CA ALA A 28 46.61 -22.64 -13.06
C ALA A 28 45.62 -22.21 -11.95
N ALA A 29 46.07 -22.17 -10.68
CA ALA A 29 45.24 -21.73 -9.56
C ALA A 29 45.11 -20.20 -9.43
N VAL A 30 46.08 -19.43 -9.94
CA VAL A 30 46.03 -17.95 -9.94
C VAL A 30 45.33 -17.40 -11.18
N ALA A 31 45.28 -18.14 -12.29
CA ALA A 31 44.54 -17.75 -13.50
C ALA A 31 43.01 -17.95 -13.41
N ALA A 32 42.50 -18.63 -12.37
CA ALA A 32 41.07 -18.92 -12.20
C ALA A 32 40.32 -17.91 -11.30
N VAL A 33 40.97 -16.85 -10.81
CA VAL A 33 40.36 -15.86 -9.90
C VAL A 33 40.49 -14.41 -10.41
N SER A 34 40.86 -14.21 -11.68
CA SER A 34 40.94 -12.86 -12.28
C SER A 34 40.34 -12.85 -13.68
N ASP A 35 39.03 -13.06 -13.76
CA ASP A 35 38.26 -12.69 -14.96
C ASP A 35 36.85 -12.25 -14.57
N GLY A 36 36.80 -11.15 -13.81
CA GLY A 36 35.61 -10.29 -13.74
C GLY A 36 35.55 -9.46 -15.02
N ALA A 37 35.19 -10.09 -16.13
CA ALA A 37 35.02 -9.43 -17.40
C ALA A 37 33.89 -8.40 -17.31
N VAL A 38 34.25 -7.13 -17.45
CA VAL A 38 33.34 -6.03 -17.80
C VAL A 38 32.66 -6.42 -19.12
N PRO A 39 31.32 -6.38 -19.25
CA PRO A 39 30.69 -6.60 -20.54
C PRO A 39 31.10 -5.45 -21.46
N LYS A 40 31.71 -5.77 -22.60
CA LYS A 40 31.91 -4.81 -23.70
C LYS A 40 30.55 -4.30 -24.16
N GLU A 41 30.43 -2.97 -24.22
CA GLU A 41 29.36 -2.27 -24.91
C GLU A 41 29.50 -2.55 -26.41
N ASP A 42 28.49 -3.21 -26.99
CA ASP A 42 28.20 -3.09 -28.42
C ASP A 42 27.30 -1.85 -28.56
N ASP A 43 27.88 -0.76 -29.07
CA ASP A 43 27.14 0.37 -29.62
C ASP A 43 26.32 -0.14 -30.82
N ASP A 44 24.99 -0.13 -30.74
CA ASP A 44 24.08 0.02 -31.89
C ASP A 44 22.59 0.10 -31.46
N ASP A 45 21.90 1.10 -32.04
CA ASP A 45 20.46 1.36 -32.19
C ASP A 45 19.63 2.07 -31.08
N ASP A 46 19.26 3.32 -31.40
CA ASP A 46 18.39 4.29 -30.70
C ASP A 46 16.87 3.93 -30.67
N ASP A 47 16.44 2.79 -31.19
CA ASP A 47 15.01 2.44 -31.33
C ASP A 47 14.45 1.50 -30.23
N ASP A 48 15.29 1.03 -29.29
CA ASP A 48 14.90 0.14 -28.17
C ASP A 48 14.50 0.92 -26.87
N ASP A 49 14.44 2.26 -26.93
CA ASP A 49 14.23 3.15 -25.76
C ASP A 49 12.75 3.36 -25.37
N VAL A 50 11.82 2.70 -26.07
CA VAL A 50 10.38 2.68 -25.77
C VAL A 50 9.92 1.24 -25.56
N GLY A 51 9.30 0.96 -24.42
CA GLY A 51 8.75 -0.35 -24.04
C GLY A 51 7.74 -0.93 -25.05
N PRO A 52 7.24 -2.16 -24.84
CA PRO A 52 6.53 -2.90 -25.87
C PRO A 52 5.18 -2.26 -26.22
N MET A 53 5.15 -1.46 -27.29
CA MET A 53 3.93 -1.20 -28.04
C MET A 53 3.65 -2.40 -28.97
N PRO A 54 2.38 -2.73 -29.22
CA PRO A 54 2.00 -3.63 -30.30
C PRO A 54 2.50 -3.07 -31.64
N MET A 55 2.98 -3.94 -32.53
CA MET A 55 3.27 -3.51 -33.89
C MET A 55 1.98 -3.08 -34.59
N PRO A 56 1.99 -2.00 -35.38
CA PRO A 56 0.86 -1.66 -36.23
C PRO A 56 0.60 -2.79 -37.23
N ALA A 57 -0.67 -3.13 -37.41
CA ALA A 57 -1.09 -4.15 -38.35
C ALA A 57 -0.86 -3.66 -39.78
N GLY A 58 0.29 -4.00 -40.35
CA GLY A 58 0.54 -3.86 -41.79
C GLY A 58 1.93 -3.37 -42.12
N GLU A 59 2.94 -4.24 -42.04
CA GLU A 59 4.09 -4.24 -42.96
C GLU A 59 4.88 -5.54 -42.78
N ALA A 60 4.45 -6.57 -43.53
CA ALA A 60 5.25 -7.76 -43.73
C ALA A 60 6.28 -7.45 -44.83
N ASN A 61 7.50 -7.04 -44.46
CA ASN A 61 8.70 -7.34 -45.25
C ASN A 61 10.02 -7.06 -44.50
N GLY A 62 10.83 -8.13 -44.33
CA GLY A 62 12.26 -8.03 -44.62
C GLY A 62 13.28 -7.70 -43.52
N GLY A 63 12.93 -7.61 -42.23
CA GLY A 63 13.91 -7.37 -41.16
C GLY A 63 14.49 -8.66 -40.55
N ALA A 64 15.81 -8.81 -40.50
CA ALA A 64 16.49 -9.93 -39.83
C ALA A 64 16.01 -10.06 -38.37
N LYS A 65 15.49 -11.23 -37.98
CA LYS A 65 15.03 -11.50 -36.61
C LYS A 65 16.20 -11.36 -35.63
N LYS A 66 16.34 -10.17 -35.00
CA LYS A 66 17.31 -9.93 -33.91
C LYS A 66 17.16 -11.02 -32.84
N LYS A 67 18.27 -11.61 -32.38
CA LYS A 67 18.27 -12.69 -31.37
C LYS A 67 17.61 -12.17 -30.09
N ARG A 68 16.48 -12.75 -29.71
CA ARG A 68 15.74 -12.39 -28.49
C ARG A 68 16.65 -12.56 -27.27
N LYS A 69 16.88 -11.50 -26.49
CA LYS A 69 17.54 -11.60 -25.18
C LYS A 69 16.70 -12.54 -24.30
N VAL A 70 17.31 -13.56 -23.71
CA VAL A 70 16.65 -14.54 -22.83
C VAL A 70 17.34 -14.50 -21.49
N LEU A 71 16.57 -14.32 -20.42
CA LEU A 71 17.08 -14.46 -19.07
C LEU A 71 17.26 -15.95 -18.75
N ARG A 72 18.50 -16.35 -18.44
CA ARG A 72 18.79 -17.73 -18.03
C ARG A 72 18.06 -18.04 -16.71
N ASN A 73 17.38 -19.18 -16.64
CA ASN A 73 16.61 -19.62 -15.47
C ASN A 73 15.49 -18.67 -15.02
N GLU A 74 14.89 -17.91 -15.95
CA GLU A 74 13.75 -17.00 -15.67
C GLU A 74 12.66 -17.63 -14.81
N ARG A 75 12.32 -18.90 -15.06
CA ARG A 75 11.29 -19.65 -14.32
C ARG A 75 11.58 -19.73 -12.81
N LEU A 76 12.86 -19.93 -12.43
CA LEU A 76 13.28 -20.00 -11.04
C LEU A 76 13.07 -18.66 -10.33
N PHE A 77 13.41 -17.55 -10.99
CA PHE A 77 13.21 -16.21 -10.42
C PHE A 77 11.73 -15.88 -10.27
N LEU A 78 10.91 -16.28 -11.25
CA LEU A 78 9.45 -16.14 -11.18
C LEU A 78 8.82 -17.01 -10.10
N ASP A 79 9.40 -18.16 -9.77
CA ASP A 79 8.98 -18.97 -8.63
C ASP A 79 9.27 -18.28 -7.30
N HIS A 80 10.23 -17.35 -7.25
CA HIS A 80 10.49 -16.54 -6.06
C HIS A 80 9.64 -15.27 -5.99
N LEU A 81 8.68 -15.08 -6.90
CA LEU A 81 7.77 -13.94 -6.90
C LEU A 81 6.33 -14.38 -6.63
N PRO A 82 5.49 -13.53 -6.02
CA PRO A 82 4.06 -13.78 -5.87
C PRO A 82 3.40 -14.06 -7.22
N SER A 83 2.50 -15.02 -7.25
CA SER A 83 1.83 -15.49 -8.47
C SER A 83 0.32 -15.31 -8.46
N ALA A 84 -0.28 -15.03 -7.30
CA ALA A 84 -1.73 -14.87 -7.20
C ALA A 84 -2.21 -13.59 -7.89
N ASP A 85 -3.30 -13.69 -8.64
CA ASP A 85 -3.92 -12.55 -9.32
C ASP A 85 -4.65 -11.64 -8.34
N ARG A 86 -5.18 -12.19 -7.23
CA ARG A 86 -5.85 -11.46 -6.15
C ARG A 86 -4.99 -11.40 -4.90
N TYR A 87 -5.29 -10.46 -4.01
CA TYR A 87 -4.62 -10.45 -2.71
C TYR A 87 -5.10 -11.62 -1.85
N TYR A 88 -4.16 -12.21 -1.12
CA TYR A 88 -4.39 -13.33 -0.22
C TYR A 88 -5.05 -12.89 1.08
N LYS A 89 -4.55 -11.82 1.71
CA LYS A 89 -5.12 -11.23 2.94
C LYS A 89 -4.99 -9.71 2.96
N SER A 90 -5.90 -9.03 3.64
CA SER A 90 -5.74 -7.62 3.99
C SER A 90 -5.74 -7.43 5.52
N PHE A 91 -5.04 -6.39 5.98
CA PHE A 91 -4.95 -6.03 7.39
C PHE A 91 -5.26 -4.55 7.56
N MET A 92 -5.85 -4.20 8.70
CA MET A 92 -6.40 -2.88 8.97
C MET A 92 -5.46 -2.00 9.80
N HIS A 93 -5.49 -0.71 9.47
CA HIS A 93 -5.05 0.42 10.27
C HIS A 93 -6.27 1.31 10.59
N ARG A 94 -6.11 2.20 11.57
CA ARG A 94 -7.13 3.19 11.94
C ARG A 94 -7.42 4.21 10.86
N ASP A 95 -6.39 4.54 10.09
CA ASP A 95 -6.45 5.51 9.00
C ASP A 95 -5.66 5.01 7.79
N VAL A 96 -5.60 5.82 6.73
CA VAL A 96 -4.98 5.48 5.45
C VAL A 96 -3.52 5.08 5.65
N VAL A 97 -3.15 3.93 5.10
CA VAL A 97 -1.77 3.42 5.15
C VAL A 97 -0.95 4.07 4.04
N ASN A 98 0.10 4.80 4.40
CA ASN A 98 0.91 5.56 3.44
C ASN A 98 2.20 4.84 3.02
N PHE A 99 2.96 4.30 3.97
CA PHE A 99 4.21 3.61 3.70
C PHE A 99 4.26 2.21 4.31
N ASN A 100 4.98 1.33 3.63
CA ASN A 100 5.38 0.04 4.17
C ASN A 100 6.85 -0.24 3.81
N ILE A 101 7.54 -1.00 4.67
CA ILE A 101 8.92 -1.43 4.41
C ILE A 101 9.17 -2.79 5.07
N PHE A 102 9.92 -3.65 4.37
CA PHE A 102 10.47 -4.87 4.93
C PHE A 102 11.92 -4.63 5.31
N THR A 103 12.26 -5.07 6.51
CA THR A 103 13.62 -5.08 7.01
C THR A 103 14.30 -6.41 6.67
N VAL A 104 15.63 -6.39 6.60
CA VAL A 104 16.44 -7.62 6.42
C VAL A 104 16.20 -8.62 7.56
N THR A 105 15.78 -8.13 8.72
CA THR A 105 15.41 -8.91 9.91
C THR A 105 14.01 -9.52 9.86
N GLU A 106 13.37 -9.58 8.68
CA GLU A 106 12.07 -10.24 8.45
C GLU A 106 10.88 -9.59 9.18
N PHE A 107 11.02 -8.31 9.51
CA PHE A 107 9.92 -7.49 10.03
C PHE A 107 9.38 -6.58 8.94
N LEU A 108 8.06 -6.59 8.79
CA LEU A 108 7.30 -5.61 8.04
C LEU A 108 6.91 -4.48 8.99
N ILE A 109 7.16 -3.25 8.56
CA ILE A 109 6.77 -2.04 9.28
C ILE A 109 5.82 -1.27 8.39
N THR A 110 4.65 -0.93 8.93
CA THR A 110 3.63 -0.15 8.22
C THR A 110 3.32 1.12 8.98
N THR A 111 3.11 2.21 8.24
CA THR A 111 2.77 3.51 8.80
C THR A 111 1.45 4.02 8.27
N SER A 112 0.78 4.84 9.07
CA SER A 112 -0.51 5.44 8.75
C SER A 112 -0.44 6.96 8.83
N VAL A 113 -1.34 7.64 8.12
CA VAL A 113 -1.45 9.10 8.04
C VAL A 113 -1.77 9.74 9.41
N ASP A 114 -2.38 8.99 10.31
CA ASP A 114 -2.64 9.41 11.70
C ASP A 114 -1.40 9.33 12.64
N GLY A 115 -0.22 8.98 12.10
CA GLY A 115 1.02 8.91 12.87
C GLY A 115 1.27 7.56 13.57
N HIS A 116 0.46 6.54 13.28
CA HIS A 116 0.65 5.21 13.84
C HIS A 116 1.67 4.37 13.05
N VAL A 117 2.50 3.63 13.79
CA VAL A 117 3.51 2.69 13.27
C VAL A 117 3.23 1.31 13.84
N LYS A 118 3.12 0.30 12.97
CA LYS A 118 2.89 -1.10 13.36
C LYS A 118 4.02 -1.98 12.88
N PHE A 119 4.42 -2.90 13.76
CA PHE A 119 5.42 -3.92 13.51
C PHE A 119 4.73 -5.26 13.31
N TRP A 120 5.11 -5.95 12.25
CA TRP A 120 4.61 -7.25 11.86
C TRP A 120 5.79 -8.18 11.63
N LYS A 121 5.70 -9.40 12.13
CA LYS A 121 6.72 -10.42 11.91
C LYS A 121 6.29 -11.33 10.77
N LYS A 122 7.19 -11.56 9.81
CA LYS A 122 6.95 -12.59 8.80
C LYS A 122 7.06 -13.97 9.45
N GLN A 123 6.03 -14.79 9.26
CA GLN A 123 6.03 -16.21 9.65
C GLN A 123 6.33 -17.08 8.43
N GLU A 124 6.44 -18.40 8.59
CA GLU A 124 6.60 -19.32 7.45
C GLU A 124 5.50 -19.13 6.41
N GLN A 125 4.27 -18.89 6.86
CA GLN A 125 3.13 -18.50 6.03
C GLN A 125 2.44 -17.28 6.63
N GLY A 126 2.24 -16.24 5.83
CA GLY A 126 1.58 -15.00 6.28
C GLY A 126 2.43 -14.14 7.22
N ILE A 127 1.76 -13.22 7.91
CA ILE A 127 2.36 -12.25 8.84
C ILE A 127 1.61 -12.24 10.17
N GLU A 128 2.32 -11.93 11.25
CA GLU A 128 1.78 -11.80 12.59
C GLU A 128 1.98 -10.38 13.12
N PHE A 129 0.96 -9.83 13.79
CA PHE A 129 1.07 -8.55 14.45
C PHE A 129 1.94 -8.67 15.72
N VAL A 130 2.93 -7.78 15.86
CA VAL A 130 3.85 -7.79 17.00
C VAL A 130 3.57 -6.66 17.96
N LYS A 131 3.64 -5.42 17.46
CA LYS A 131 3.59 -4.23 18.31
C LYS A 131 3.06 -3.03 17.54
N HIS A 132 2.41 -2.13 18.27
CA HIS A 132 1.83 -0.90 17.76
C HIS A 132 2.34 0.28 18.56
N TYR A 133 2.65 1.35 17.84
CA TYR A 133 3.07 2.63 18.40
C TYR A 133 2.23 3.74 17.81
N ARG A 134 1.68 4.60 18.68
CA ARG A 134 1.30 5.96 18.28
C ARG A 134 2.57 6.81 18.24
N ALA A 135 3.31 6.69 17.15
CA ALA A 135 4.60 7.34 17.01
C ALA A 135 4.43 8.86 16.87
N HIS A 136 3.54 9.32 16.02
CA HIS A 136 3.43 10.75 15.71
C HIS A 136 2.03 11.29 16.01
N LEU A 137 1.93 12.61 16.10
CA LEU A 137 0.64 13.30 16.23
C LEU A 137 0.09 13.76 14.88
N GLN A 138 0.94 13.79 13.86
CA GLN A 138 0.62 14.18 12.49
C GLN A 138 1.12 13.13 11.49
N THR A 139 0.84 13.37 10.21
CA THR A 139 1.22 12.51 9.08
C THR A 139 2.69 12.16 9.07
N VAL A 140 2.99 10.87 8.94
CA VAL A 140 4.34 10.38 8.65
C VAL A 140 4.68 10.75 7.22
N VAL A 141 5.76 11.50 7.01
CA VAL A 141 6.17 11.99 5.67
C VAL A 141 7.29 11.19 5.06
N GLY A 142 8.06 10.49 5.87
CA GLY A 142 9.19 9.69 5.41
C GLY A 142 9.51 8.58 6.40
N ILE A 143 9.97 7.47 5.86
CA ILE A 143 10.44 6.33 6.63
C ILE A 143 11.75 5.83 6.06
N SER A 144 12.60 5.25 6.91
CA SER A 144 13.82 4.60 6.46
C SER A 144 14.20 3.45 7.38
N ALA A 145 14.54 2.30 6.79
CA ALA A 145 15.22 1.22 7.47
C ALA A 145 16.72 1.30 7.20
N SER A 146 17.51 1.05 8.24
CA SER A 146 18.96 0.92 8.14
C SER A 146 19.37 -0.24 7.23
N ALA A 147 20.57 -0.15 6.65
CA ALA A 147 21.06 -1.16 5.72
C ALA A 147 21.22 -2.56 6.34
N ASP A 148 21.40 -2.65 7.67
CA ASP A 148 21.45 -3.90 8.44
C ASP A 148 20.07 -4.36 8.96
N GLY A 149 19.04 -3.51 8.82
CA GLY A 149 17.67 -3.77 9.26
C GLY A 149 17.47 -3.64 10.77
N GLN A 150 18.46 -3.21 11.55
CA GLN A 150 18.34 -3.15 13.02
C GLN A 150 17.62 -1.89 13.50
N LEU A 151 17.82 -0.78 12.79
CA LEU A 151 17.21 0.51 13.09
C LEU A 151 16.16 0.89 12.05
N PHE A 152 15.08 1.48 12.52
CA PHE A 152 14.04 2.08 11.71
C PHE A 152 13.80 3.52 12.17
N ALA A 153 13.63 4.44 11.24
CA ALA A 153 13.30 5.83 11.51
C ALA A 153 11.99 6.21 10.83
N SER A 154 11.16 6.97 11.55
CA SER A 154 9.99 7.66 10.98
C SER A 154 10.09 9.15 11.26
N VAL A 155 9.75 9.95 10.25
CA VAL A 155 9.66 11.42 10.36
C VAL A 155 8.25 11.88 10.05
N SER A 156 7.78 12.90 10.75
CA SER A 156 6.41 13.41 10.64
C SER A 156 6.38 14.93 10.51
N GLU A 157 5.27 15.45 9.99
CA GLU A 157 4.97 16.89 9.93
C GLU A 157 4.98 17.55 11.31
N ASP A 158 4.87 16.77 12.39
CA ASP A 158 4.98 17.24 13.77
C ASP A 158 6.37 17.78 14.16
N GLY A 159 7.36 17.71 13.25
CA GLY A 159 8.71 18.22 13.46
C GLY A 159 9.58 17.28 14.30
N THR A 160 9.21 16.01 14.40
CA THR A 160 9.95 14.99 15.15
C THR A 160 10.40 13.84 14.26
N ALA A 161 11.60 13.32 14.56
CA ALA A 161 12.09 12.05 14.03
C ALA A 161 12.13 11.04 15.17
N LYS A 162 11.53 9.87 14.98
CA LYS A 162 11.53 8.79 15.97
C LYS A 162 12.35 7.62 15.45
N VAL A 163 13.22 7.12 16.30
CA VAL A 163 14.12 6.00 16.01
C VAL A 163 13.66 4.79 16.82
N PHE A 164 13.53 3.68 16.12
CA PHE A 164 13.09 2.41 16.64
C PHE A 164 14.18 1.36 16.44
N ASP A 165 14.38 0.54 17.46
CA ASP A 165 15.06 -0.74 17.34
C ASP A 165 14.05 -1.77 16.85
N VAL A 166 14.31 -2.30 15.65
CA VAL A 166 13.42 -3.24 14.96
C VAL A 166 13.40 -4.60 15.66
N VAL A 167 14.53 -5.04 16.23
CA VAL A 167 14.67 -6.37 16.82
C VAL A 167 14.05 -6.40 18.22
N ASN A 168 14.27 -5.35 19.00
CA ASN A 168 13.72 -5.22 20.35
C ASN A 168 12.30 -4.61 20.36
N PHE A 169 11.82 -4.13 19.21
CA PHE A 169 10.54 -3.44 19.05
C PHE A 169 10.41 -2.22 19.95
N ASP A 170 11.49 -1.49 20.21
CA ASP A 170 11.49 -0.39 21.16
C ASP A 170 11.80 0.94 20.47
N MET A 171 11.07 1.98 20.85
CA MET A 171 11.41 3.34 20.46
C MET A 171 12.61 3.79 21.29
N ILE A 172 13.79 3.82 20.67
CA ILE A 172 15.06 4.11 21.36
C ILE A 172 15.34 5.60 21.48
N ASN A 173 14.85 6.41 20.55
CA ASN A 173 15.13 7.83 20.55
C ASN A 173 13.99 8.65 19.91
N MET A 174 13.87 9.89 20.34
CA MET A 174 12.96 10.88 19.79
C MET A 174 13.73 12.19 19.62
N ILE A 175 14.01 12.53 18.37
CA ILE A 175 14.79 13.70 17.97
C ILE A 175 13.82 14.81 17.62
N LYS A 176 13.91 15.94 18.33
CA LYS A 176 13.14 17.15 18.02
C LYS A 176 13.91 17.99 17.01
N LEU A 177 13.42 18.04 15.78
CA LEU A 177 14.15 18.66 14.66
C LEU A 177 14.07 20.19 14.70
N GLY A 178 12.95 20.75 15.18
CA GLY A 178 12.71 22.19 15.21
C GLY A 178 12.34 22.79 13.84
N TYR A 179 12.12 21.95 12.84
CA TYR A 179 11.61 22.28 11.50
C TYR A 179 10.73 21.13 11.00
N VAL A 180 9.98 21.36 9.92
CA VAL A 180 9.10 20.34 9.32
C VAL A 180 9.94 19.47 8.37
N PRO A 181 10.11 18.16 8.64
CA PRO A 181 10.89 17.29 7.77
C PRO A 181 10.15 16.96 6.47
N ASN A 182 10.91 16.54 5.47
CA ASN A 182 10.35 16.06 4.19
C ASN A 182 10.64 14.59 3.93
N ALA A 183 11.90 14.17 4.11
CA ALA A 183 12.34 12.81 3.92
C ALA A 183 13.40 12.44 4.97
N CYS A 184 13.59 11.14 5.19
CA CYS A 184 14.65 10.63 6.04
C CYS A 184 15.34 9.43 5.39
N CYS A 185 16.63 9.24 5.69
CA CYS A 185 17.40 8.12 5.19
C CYS A 185 18.53 7.77 6.17
N TRP A 186 18.72 6.49 6.46
CA TRP A 186 19.93 6.02 7.15
C TRP A 186 21.11 6.03 6.18
N VAL A 187 22.19 6.73 6.56
CA VAL A 187 23.35 6.99 5.70
C VAL A 187 24.64 6.48 6.35
N HIS A 188 24.59 5.26 6.90
CA HIS A 188 25.73 4.61 7.52
C HIS A 188 25.93 3.20 6.97
N ARG A 189 27.18 2.74 7.02
CA ARG A 189 27.52 1.38 6.58
C ARG A 189 27.01 0.34 7.56
N ARG A 190 26.80 -0.88 7.06
CA ARG A 190 26.50 -2.06 7.89
C ARG A 190 27.57 -2.28 8.95
N GLY A 191 27.15 -2.43 10.21
CA GLY A 191 28.04 -2.65 11.35
C GLY A 191 28.76 -1.40 11.87
N GLN A 192 28.49 -0.21 11.33
CA GLN A 192 28.98 1.04 11.89
C GLN A 192 28.29 1.31 13.23
N ALA A 193 29.06 1.61 14.27
CA ALA A 193 28.54 1.81 15.62
C ALA A 193 27.66 3.07 15.74
N GLN A 194 27.96 4.09 14.93
CA GLN A 194 27.19 5.33 14.87
C GLN A 194 26.18 5.24 13.73
N GLY A 195 24.88 5.20 14.08
CA GLY A 195 23.80 5.24 13.11
C GLY A 195 23.56 6.68 12.67
N LEU A 196 23.99 7.04 11.47
CA LEU A 196 23.77 8.37 10.91
C LEU A 196 22.42 8.42 10.19
N LEU A 197 21.54 9.33 10.63
CA LEU A 197 20.24 9.59 10.05
C LEU A 197 20.25 10.94 9.34
N ALA A 198 20.11 10.94 8.02
CA ALA A 198 19.90 12.14 7.23
C ALA A 198 18.41 12.53 7.23
N VAL A 199 18.11 13.78 7.53
CA VAL A 199 16.74 14.32 7.51
C VAL A 199 16.72 15.61 6.70
N SER A 200 15.87 15.67 5.68
CA SER A 200 15.68 16.87 4.86
C SER A 200 14.57 17.77 5.39
N ASP A 201 14.67 19.05 5.09
CA ASP A 201 13.67 20.08 5.38
C ASP A 201 12.59 20.12 4.26
N SER A 202 11.34 20.42 4.62
CA SER A 202 10.24 20.54 3.65
C SER A 202 10.20 21.90 2.95
N GLN A 203 10.81 22.93 3.54
CA GLN A 203 10.79 24.29 2.96
C GLN A 203 12.11 24.64 2.25
N THR A 204 13.20 23.94 2.60
CA THR A 204 14.54 24.24 2.10
C THR A 204 15.23 22.98 1.56
N GLY A 205 16.22 23.15 0.68
CA GLY A 205 17.05 22.04 0.18
C GLY A 205 18.10 21.54 1.18
N VAL A 206 18.00 21.94 2.46
CA VAL A 206 18.98 21.62 3.49
C VAL A 206 18.74 20.21 4.03
N ILE A 207 19.80 19.42 4.10
CA ILE A 207 19.82 18.09 4.72
C ILE A 207 20.66 18.18 5.99
N ARG A 208 20.14 17.64 7.10
CA ARG A 208 20.84 17.60 8.39
C ARG A 208 21.11 16.16 8.78
N LEU A 209 22.33 15.88 9.24
CA LEU A 209 22.73 14.56 9.73
C LEU A 209 22.60 14.53 11.24
N TYR A 210 21.89 13.54 11.74
CA TYR A 210 21.68 13.28 13.16
C TYR A 210 22.31 11.94 13.54
N ASP A 211 22.76 11.84 14.78
CA ASP A 211 23.04 10.55 15.38
C ASP A 211 21.73 9.92 15.86
N GLY A 212 21.40 8.73 15.34
CA GLY A 212 20.17 8.02 15.68
C GLY A 212 20.00 7.74 17.18
N ARG A 213 21.12 7.65 17.93
CA ARG A 213 21.12 7.49 19.41
C ARG A 213 21.59 8.73 20.16
N GLY A 214 21.87 9.81 19.44
CA GLY A 214 22.37 11.05 20.02
C GLY A 214 21.27 12.03 20.44
N ASN A 215 21.67 13.29 20.56
CA ASN A 215 20.81 14.38 21.02
C ASN A 215 20.06 15.06 19.85
N ASP A 216 19.16 15.99 20.19
CA ASP A 216 18.39 16.82 19.23
C ASP A 216 19.22 17.73 18.30
N LYS A 217 20.55 17.72 18.42
CA LYS A 217 21.43 18.59 17.63
C LYS A 217 21.94 17.86 16.39
N PRO A 218 21.90 18.50 15.21
CA PRO A 218 22.52 17.94 14.02
C PRO A 218 24.04 17.89 14.22
N LEU A 219 24.65 16.78 13.79
CA LEU A 219 26.10 16.63 13.70
C LEU A 219 26.64 17.49 12.58
N GLU A 220 26.02 17.38 11.40
CA GLU A 220 26.45 18.03 10.18
C GLU A 220 25.25 18.59 9.42
N THR A 221 25.48 19.65 8.64
CA THR A 221 24.45 20.29 7.81
C THR A 221 24.95 20.45 6.39
N VAL A 222 24.21 19.89 5.43
CA VAL A 222 24.46 19.96 4.00
C VAL A 222 23.47 20.97 3.39
N ASP A 223 23.98 22.15 3.04
CA ASP A 223 23.17 23.29 2.56
C ASP A 223 23.41 23.66 1.10
N LYS A 224 24.51 23.19 0.50
CA LYS A 224 24.94 23.56 -0.86
C LYS A 224 24.53 22.59 -1.97
N LEU A 225 23.97 21.43 -1.59
CA LEU A 225 23.64 20.36 -2.53
C LEU A 225 22.41 20.74 -3.37
N HIS A 226 21.24 20.81 -2.72
CA HIS A 226 19.99 21.11 -3.40
C HIS A 226 19.52 22.55 -3.20
N ARG A 227 18.92 23.12 -4.26
CA ARG A 227 18.24 24.44 -4.19
C ARG A 227 16.77 24.31 -3.77
N PHE A 228 16.12 23.22 -4.16
CA PHE A 228 14.72 22.94 -3.85
C PHE A 228 14.62 21.92 -2.70
N PRO A 229 13.47 21.82 -2.01
CA PRO A 229 13.27 20.84 -0.96
C PRO A 229 13.59 19.42 -1.42
N VAL A 230 14.29 18.65 -0.58
CA VAL A 230 14.65 17.27 -0.89
C VAL A 230 13.58 16.35 -0.35
N HIS A 231 12.89 15.61 -1.21
CA HIS A 231 11.77 14.75 -0.81
C HIS A 231 12.07 13.25 -0.91
N ILE A 232 13.20 12.86 -1.52
CA ILE A 232 13.65 11.46 -1.56
C ILE A 232 15.14 11.38 -1.27
N MET A 233 15.51 10.39 -0.46
CA MET A 233 16.90 10.03 -0.18
C MET A 233 17.00 8.51 -0.07
N THR A 234 18.02 7.93 -0.71
CA THR A 234 18.33 6.51 -0.59
C THR A 234 19.85 6.31 -0.47
N TYR A 235 20.28 5.30 0.27
CA TYR A 235 21.69 5.06 0.56
C TYR A 235 22.14 3.72 0.00
N SER A 236 23.27 3.72 -0.69
CA SER A 236 23.96 2.51 -1.14
C SER A 236 25.11 2.18 -0.19
N ASP A 237 24.95 1.10 0.58
CA ASP A 237 26.00 0.55 1.46
C ASP A 237 27.25 0.10 0.69
N LYS A 238 27.06 -0.38 -0.55
CA LYS A 238 28.14 -0.90 -1.41
C LYS A 238 29.11 0.19 -1.87
N TYR A 239 28.58 1.35 -2.26
CA TYR A 239 29.37 2.46 -2.77
C TYR A 239 29.59 3.57 -1.75
N ASP A 240 28.93 3.48 -0.59
CA ASP A 240 28.91 4.51 0.44
C ASP A 240 28.48 5.87 -0.12
N THR A 241 27.33 5.85 -0.79
CA THR A 241 26.81 6.97 -1.56
C THR A 241 25.33 7.12 -1.28
N VAL A 242 24.91 8.35 -1.01
CA VAL A 242 23.52 8.76 -0.92
C VAL A 242 23.09 9.32 -2.28
N VAL A 243 21.94 8.88 -2.75
CA VAL A 243 21.24 9.44 -3.90
C VAL A 243 20.04 10.22 -3.36
N SER A 244 20.05 11.53 -3.56
CA SER A 244 18.97 12.44 -3.16
C SER A 244 18.29 13.05 -4.37
N ALA A 245 16.98 13.25 -4.29
CA ALA A 245 16.20 13.92 -5.31
C ALA A 245 15.40 15.09 -4.72
N ASP A 246 15.39 16.22 -5.42
CA ASP A 246 14.60 17.39 -5.06
C ASP A 246 13.32 17.54 -5.87
N GLU A 247 12.43 18.40 -5.36
CA GLU A 247 11.15 18.69 -6.00
C GLU A 247 11.31 19.34 -7.38
N GLY A 248 12.47 19.95 -7.65
CA GLY A 248 12.83 20.53 -8.94
C GLY A 248 13.26 19.50 -9.99
N GLY A 249 13.29 18.21 -9.64
CA GLY A 249 13.66 17.12 -10.55
C GLY A 249 15.17 16.96 -10.71
N PHE A 250 15.99 17.45 -9.77
CA PHE A 250 17.42 17.16 -9.76
C PHE A 250 17.73 15.97 -8.86
N ILE A 251 18.52 15.04 -9.40
CA ILE A 251 19.11 13.94 -8.64
C ILE A 251 20.59 14.22 -8.41
N GLU A 252 21.05 14.01 -7.18
CA GLU A 252 22.43 14.26 -6.77
C GLU A 252 23.02 13.09 -5.97
N TYR A 253 24.33 12.92 -6.11
CA TYR A 253 25.12 11.83 -5.53
C TYR A 253 26.12 12.45 -4.57
N TRP A 254 26.13 12.02 -3.31
CA TRP A 254 27.00 12.55 -2.28
C TRP A 254 27.36 11.47 -1.25
N GLN A 255 28.46 11.66 -0.53
CA GLN A 255 28.84 10.77 0.58
C GLN A 255 28.50 11.40 1.92
N PRO A 256 28.15 10.60 2.95
CA PRO A 256 27.83 11.09 4.30
C PRO A 256 29.07 11.53 5.10
N SER A 257 30.13 11.96 4.42
CA SER A 257 31.38 12.47 4.98
C SER A 257 31.72 13.80 4.33
N GLU A 258 32.23 14.77 5.09
CA GLU A 258 32.75 16.02 4.54
C GLU A 258 33.76 15.73 3.41
N PRO A 259 33.66 16.40 2.25
CA PRO A 259 32.90 17.62 1.95
C PRO A 259 31.47 17.42 1.40
N PHE A 260 30.87 16.23 1.56
CA PHE A 260 29.56 15.86 0.97
C PHE A 260 29.53 15.91 -0.56
N ASP A 261 30.69 15.70 -1.18
CA ASP A 261 30.81 15.55 -2.63
C ASP A 261 30.50 14.12 -3.08
N LYS A 262 30.35 13.95 -4.40
CA LYS A 262 30.31 12.63 -5.01
C LYS A 262 31.55 11.79 -4.66
N PRO A 263 31.43 10.47 -4.49
CA PRO A 263 32.56 9.58 -4.25
C PRO A 263 33.60 9.69 -5.35
N LYS A 264 34.85 10.01 -5.01
CA LYS A 264 35.97 9.98 -5.98
C LYS A 264 36.65 8.61 -6.05
N ASN A 265 36.40 7.77 -5.06
CA ASN A 265 36.99 6.45 -4.88
C ASN A 265 36.19 5.31 -5.53
N VAL A 266 34.97 5.58 -6.03
CA VAL A 266 34.14 4.57 -6.71
C VAL A 266 34.53 4.51 -8.19
N ARG A 267 35.22 3.43 -8.57
CA ARG A 267 35.66 3.21 -9.95
C ARG A 267 34.46 3.05 -10.89
N GLY A 268 34.44 3.81 -11.98
CA GLY A 268 33.38 3.76 -12.98
C GLY A 268 32.20 4.69 -12.69
N LEU A 269 32.23 5.42 -11.56
CA LEU A 269 31.29 6.52 -11.33
C LEU A 269 31.55 7.65 -12.34
N TRP A 270 30.50 8.17 -12.95
CA TRP A 270 30.56 9.26 -13.94
C TRP A 270 31.33 10.48 -13.41
N GLY A 271 32.07 11.14 -14.31
CA GLY A 271 32.92 12.27 -13.96
C GLY A 271 32.12 13.58 -13.91
N PHE A 272 31.36 13.84 -14.99
CA PHE A 272 30.55 15.04 -15.15
C PHE A 272 29.08 14.70 -15.28
N LYS A 273 28.21 15.51 -14.64
CA LYS A 273 26.76 15.30 -14.69
C LYS A 273 26.18 15.45 -16.10
N ALA A 274 26.88 16.15 -17.00
CA ALA A 274 26.52 16.27 -18.41
C ALA A 274 26.65 14.95 -19.20
N GLU A 275 27.39 13.97 -18.69
CA GLU A 275 27.54 12.63 -19.29
C GLU A 275 26.40 11.69 -18.88
N THR A 276 25.51 12.16 -18.00
CA THR A 276 24.44 11.37 -17.38
C THR A 276 23.06 11.82 -17.87
N ASP A 277 22.08 10.93 -17.76
CA ASP A 277 20.67 11.23 -18.09
C ASP A 277 19.87 11.70 -16.86
N LEU A 278 20.55 12.01 -15.75
CA LEU A 278 19.91 12.46 -14.50
C LEU A 278 19.19 13.81 -14.64
N TYR A 279 19.44 14.56 -15.70
CA TYR A 279 18.73 15.82 -16.02
C TYR A 279 17.39 15.60 -16.75
N GLU A 280 17.07 14.36 -17.14
CA GLU A 280 15.85 14.06 -17.89
C GLU A 280 14.58 14.48 -17.14
N PHE A 281 14.52 14.27 -15.83
CA PHE A 281 13.40 14.69 -14.98
C PHE A 281 13.10 16.19 -15.10
N LYS A 282 14.15 17.01 -15.02
CA LYS A 282 14.01 18.47 -15.21
C LYS A 282 13.59 18.83 -16.63
N LYS A 283 14.11 18.14 -17.65
CA LYS A 283 13.72 18.34 -19.06
C LYS A 283 12.25 17.99 -19.29
N ALA A 284 11.78 16.90 -18.69
CA ALA A 284 10.40 16.42 -18.74
C ALA A 284 9.46 17.19 -17.80
N LYS A 285 9.97 18.09 -16.95
CA LYS A 285 9.23 18.75 -15.86
C LYS A 285 8.50 17.73 -14.97
N ALA A 286 9.16 16.61 -14.73
CA ALA A 286 8.65 15.52 -13.92
C ALA A 286 9.46 15.42 -12.63
N THR A 287 8.78 15.12 -11.53
CA THR A 287 9.39 14.91 -10.22
C THR A 287 9.35 13.41 -9.91
N PRO A 288 10.49 12.79 -9.53
CA PRO A 288 10.48 11.39 -9.12
C PRO A 288 9.70 11.23 -7.80
N THR A 289 8.94 10.16 -7.64
CA THR A 289 8.22 9.79 -6.41
C THR A 289 9.01 8.77 -5.58
N CYS A 290 9.90 8.01 -6.20
CA CYS A 290 10.79 7.07 -5.52
C CYS A 290 12.17 6.98 -6.20
N VAL A 291 13.15 6.55 -5.44
CA VAL A 291 14.46 6.11 -5.92
C VAL A 291 14.80 4.83 -5.16
N THR A 292 14.57 3.68 -5.81
CA THR A 292 14.81 2.37 -5.20
C THR A 292 16.01 1.71 -5.84
N LEU A 293 17.04 1.45 -5.03
CA LEU A 293 18.23 0.74 -5.47
C LEU A 293 17.92 -0.74 -5.68
N SER A 294 18.52 -1.32 -6.71
CA SER A 294 18.59 -2.78 -6.87
C SER A 294 19.40 -3.41 -5.72
N PRO A 295 19.17 -4.69 -5.37
CA PRO A 295 19.87 -5.35 -4.27
C PRO A 295 21.40 -5.36 -4.41
N ASP A 296 21.91 -5.36 -5.64
CA ASP A 296 23.34 -5.28 -5.97
C ASP A 296 23.87 -3.84 -6.09
N SER A 297 22.97 -2.85 -5.91
CA SER A 297 23.15 -1.41 -6.11
C SER A 297 23.65 -1.01 -7.51
N PHE A 298 23.61 -1.89 -8.51
CA PHE A 298 24.10 -1.55 -9.86
C PHE A 298 23.14 -0.67 -10.64
N ASN A 299 21.84 -0.85 -10.43
CA ASN A 299 20.80 -0.05 -11.04
C ASN A 299 19.91 0.58 -9.96
N PHE A 300 19.19 1.63 -10.33
CA PHE A 300 18.10 2.14 -9.52
C PHE A 300 16.90 2.45 -10.40
N VAL A 301 15.71 2.26 -9.82
CA VAL A 301 14.45 2.54 -10.50
C VAL A 301 13.81 3.77 -9.88
N THR A 302 13.18 4.56 -10.74
CA THR A 302 12.38 5.71 -10.34
C THR A 302 11.02 5.63 -11.01
N PHE A 303 10.01 6.06 -10.29
CA PHE A 303 8.70 6.40 -10.84
C PHE A 303 8.58 7.92 -10.81
N SER A 304 8.05 8.56 -11.86
CA SER A 304 7.87 10.02 -11.89
C SER A 304 6.46 10.46 -12.22
N LEU A 305 6.11 11.66 -11.76
CA LEU A 305 4.85 12.34 -12.02
C LEU A 305 5.13 13.78 -12.49
N PRO A 306 4.29 14.37 -13.36
CA PRO A 306 3.04 13.83 -13.90
C PRO A 306 3.21 12.91 -15.12
N ASP A 307 4.43 12.74 -15.64
CA ASP A 307 4.71 11.97 -16.85
C ASP A 307 4.40 10.46 -16.73
N ARG A 308 4.30 9.92 -15.51
CA ARG A 308 3.99 8.51 -15.21
C ARG A 308 4.96 7.57 -15.91
N GLN A 309 6.23 7.95 -15.94
CA GLN A 309 7.28 7.13 -16.52
C GLN A 309 8.05 6.37 -15.46
N ILE A 310 8.37 5.12 -15.75
CA ILE A 310 9.30 4.32 -14.96
C ILE A 310 10.63 4.35 -15.70
N ARG A 311 11.64 4.89 -15.04
CA ARG A 311 12.99 5.00 -15.58
C ARG A 311 13.94 4.13 -14.75
N VAL A 312 14.78 3.36 -15.43
CA VAL A 312 15.83 2.56 -14.82
C VAL A 312 17.17 3.14 -15.21
N PHE A 313 17.96 3.53 -14.23
CA PHE A 313 19.29 4.09 -14.44
C PHE A 313 20.35 3.13 -13.94
N ASN A 314 21.49 3.14 -14.63
CA ASN A 314 22.69 2.54 -14.10
C ASN A 314 23.30 3.49 -13.05
N PHE A 315 23.64 2.94 -11.89
CA PHE A 315 24.16 3.71 -10.76
C PHE A 315 25.54 4.33 -11.06
N LEU A 316 26.42 3.58 -11.73
CA LEU A 316 27.79 4.01 -11.98
C LEU A 316 27.87 5.00 -13.14
N SER A 317 27.24 4.70 -14.27
CA SER A 317 27.28 5.60 -15.44
C SER A 317 26.29 6.76 -15.33
N GLY A 318 25.25 6.66 -14.49
CA GLY A 318 24.17 7.65 -14.41
C GLY A 318 23.33 7.74 -15.68
N LYS A 319 23.54 6.82 -16.64
CA LYS A 319 22.77 6.75 -17.88
C LYS A 319 21.49 5.97 -17.67
N MET A 320 20.45 6.38 -18.38
CA MET A 320 19.20 5.64 -18.42
C MET A 320 19.40 4.39 -19.27
N THR A 321 18.91 3.26 -18.77
CA THR A 321 18.99 1.96 -19.43
C THR A 321 17.65 1.51 -20.00
N ARG A 322 16.54 1.91 -19.36
CA ARG A 322 15.17 1.58 -19.76
C ARG A 322 14.22 2.72 -19.39
N ARG A 323 13.25 2.96 -20.27
CA ARG A 323 12.07 3.80 -20.04
C ARG A 323 10.80 2.99 -20.31
N TYR A 324 9.86 3.01 -19.36
CA TYR A 324 8.52 2.47 -19.53
C TYR A 324 7.51 3.61 -19.41
N ASP A 325 6.68 3.75 -20.44
CA ASP A 325 5.64 4.77 -20.50
C ASP A 325 4.31 4.19 -19.98
N GLU A 326 3.83 4.72 -18.86
CA GLU A 326 2.52 4.42 -18.27
C GLU A 326 1.63 5.68 -18.22
N SER A 327 1.86 6.60 -19.17
CA SER A 327 1.02 7.79 -19.34
C SER A 327 -0.43 7.40 -19.65
N LEU A 328 -1.37 8.26 -19.22
CA LEU A 328 -2.80 8.01 -19.44
C LEU A 328 -3.16 7.95 -20.92
N SER A 329 -2.47 8.72 -21.77
CA SER A 329 -2.60 8.67 -23.23
C SER A 329 -2.18 7.30 -23.77
N ALA A 330 -1.00 6.82 -23.39
CA ALA A 330 -0.50 5.52 -23.85
C ALA A 330 -1.45 4.38 -23.44
N ILE A 331 -1.94 4.41 -22.20
CA ILE A 331 -2.87 3.38 -21.70
C ILE A 331 -4.22 3.43 -22.44
N GLN A 332 -4.77 4.62 -22.70
CA GLN A 332 -6.01 4.78 -23.46
C GLN A 332 -5.87 4.28 -24.90
N GLU A 333 -4.76 4.60 -25.57
CA GLU A 333 -4.48 4.12 -26.92
C GLU A 333 -4.34 2.60 -26.95
N MET A 334 -3.62 2.00 -25.99
CA MET A 334 -3.49 0.54 -25.87
C MET A 334 -4.83 -0.16 -25.64
N GLN A 335 -5.71 0.45 -24.83
CA GLN A 335 -7.07 -0.06 -24.58
C GLN A 335 -7.94 0.02 -25.84
N GLN A 336 -7.91 1.14 -26.58
CA GLN A 336 -8.67 1.32 -27.82
C GLN A 336 -8.17 0.44 -28.96
N ALA A 337 -6.85 0.25 -29.06
CA ALA A 337 -6.22 -0.61 -30.06
C ALA A 337 -6.32 -2.11 -29.72
N ASP A 338 -6.92 -2.47 -28.58
CA ASP A 338 -7.06 -3.85 -28.07
C ASP A 338 -5.73 -4.58 -27.91
N THR A 339 -4.72 -3.84 -27.46
CA THR A 339 -3.31 -4.27 -27.35
C THR A 339 -2.77 -4.15 -25.93
N ALA A 340 -3.59 -3.67 -25.01
CA ALA A 340 -3.32 -3.68 -23.59
C ALA A 340 -3.04 -5.11 -23.12
N VAL A 341 -2.09 -5.23 -22.18
CA VAL A 341 -1.73 -6.52 -21.56
C VAL A 341 -2.93 -7.21 -20.91
N TYR A 342 -3.88 -6.41 -20.42
CA TYR A 342 -5.15 -6.88 -19.86
C TYR A 342 -6.25 -5.90 -20.25
N LYS A 343 -7.31 -6.41 -20.88
CA LYS A 343 -8.46 -5.62 -21.28
C LYS A 343 -9.45 -5.53 -20.13
N VAL A 344 -9.66 -4.32 -19.64
CA VAL A 344 -10.68 -4.03 -18.63
C VAL A 344 -11.99 -3.63 -19.32
N GLU A 345 -13.13 -3.93 -18.73
CA GLU A 345 -14.43 -3.44 -19.24
C GLU A 345 -14.46 -1.90 -19.24
N ASP A 346 -15.03 -1.28 -20.27
CA ASP A 346 -14.98 0.17 -20.49
C ASP A 346 -15.53 0.97 -19.30
N MET A 347 -16.57 0.47 -18.62
CA MET A 347 -17.14 1.12 -17.43
C MET A 347 -16.14 1.12 -16.26
N GLU A 348 -15.50 -0.02 -16.01
CA GLU A 348 -14.49 -0.15 -14.94
C GLU A 348 -13.22 0.64 -15.28
N PHE A 349 -12.79 0.60 -16.54
CA PHE A 349 -11.67 1.39 -17.03
C PHE A 349 -11.91 2.89 -16.83
N GLY A 350 -13.13 3.36 -17.11
CA GLY A 350 -13.56 4.74 -16.84
C GLY A 350 -13.47 5.12 -15.35
N ARG A 351 -13.89 4.22 -14.45
CA ARG A 351 -13.76 4.43 -12.99
C ARG A 351 -12.30 4.54 -12.56
N ARG A 352 -11.44 3.62 -13.02
CA ARG A 352 -10.00 3.64 -12.69
C ARG A 352 -9.29 4.87 -13.25
N LEU A 353 -9.67 5.30 -14.45
CA LEU A 353 -9.16 6.53 -15.07
C LEU A 353 -9.58 7.79 -14.29
N ALA A 354 -10.79 7.82 -13.73
CA ALA A 354 -11.23 8.94 -12.90
C ALA A 354 -10.40 9.07 -11.62
N VAL A 355 -10.14 7.94 -10.94
CA VAL A 355 -9.24 7.90 -9.77
C VAL A 355 -7.83 8.38 -10.13
N GLU A 356 -7.34 8.04 -11.32
CA GLU A 356 -6.02 8.49 -11.76
C GLU A 356 -5.95 9.99 -12.05
N LYS A 357 -7.01 10.57 -12.60
CA LYS A 357 -7.10 12.03 -12.76
C LYS A 357 -7.17 12.75 -11.41
N GLU A 358 -7.86 12.17 -10.43
CA GLU A 358 -7.89 12.70 -9.07
C GLU A 358 -6.51 12.67 -8.42
N LEU A 359 -5.78 11.55 -8.56
CA LEU A 359 -4.41 11.40 -8.08
C LEU A 359 -3.45 12.38 -8.75
N GLU A 360 -3.65 12.66 -10.04
CA GLU A 360 -2.89 13.68 -10.78
C GLU A 360 -3.21 15.11 -10.34
N LEU A 361 -4.48 15.42 -10.07
CA LEU A 361 -4.90 16.71 -9.52
C LEU A 361 -4.31 16.96 -8.13
N GLU A 362 -4.35 15.96 -7.26
CA GLU A 362 -3.67 16.02 -5.96
C GLU A 362 -2.16 16.21 -6.19
N GLY A 363 -1.53 15.41 -7.05
CA GLY A 363 -0.10 15.49 -7.37
C GLY A 363 0.38 16.82 -7.99
N SER A 364 -0.48 17.48 -8.76
CA SER A 364 -0.19 18.75 -9.45
C SER A 364 -0.35 19.98 -8.55
N SER A 365 -1.01 19.84 -7.40
CA SER A 365 -1.15 20.91 -6.40
C SER A 365 0.15 21.22 -5.64
N ALA A 366 1.25 20.55 -5.99
CA ALA A 366 2.60 20.94 -5.58
C ALA A 366 3.02 22.26 -6.27
N GLY A 367 2.52 23.37 -5.73
CA GLY A 367 3.07 24.71 -5.93
C GLY A 367 2.12 25.70 -6.56
N LEU A 368 1.38 26.46 -5.73
CA LEU A 368 1.21 27.91 -5.93
C LEU A 368 0.61 28.64 -4.71
N ASP A 369 -0.13 27.97 -3.81
CA ASP A 369 -0.91 28.70 -2.79
C ASP A 369 -0.39 28.64 -1.34
N GLY A 370 0.79 28.07 -1.08
CA GLY A 370 1.46 28.20 0.22
C GLY A 370 0.66 27.73 1.46
N THR A 371 -0.46 27.05 1.26
CA THR A 371 -1.26 26.45 2.32
C THR A 371 -0.69 25.07 2.63
N ALA A 372 -0.05 24.96 3.79
CA ALA A 372 0.53 23.73 4.32
C ALA A 372 -0.54 22.73 4.77
N GLY A 373 -1.34 22.20 3.83
CA GLY A 373 -2.38 21.21 4.11
C GLY A 373 -2.35 20.10 3.07
N ASN A 374 -1.80 18.95 3.46
CA ASN A 374 -1.63 17.70 2.69
C ASN A 374 -0.62 17.74 1.53
N LYS A 375 0.56 17.17 1.78
CA LYS A 375 1.43 16.65 0.71
C LYS A 375 0.64 15.62 -0.10
N PRO A 376 0.74 15.63 -1.44
CA PRO A 376 -0.15 14.82 -2.27
C PRO A 376 0.12 13.32 -2.11
N ALA A 377 -0.94 12.54 -1.90
CA ALA A 377 -0.89 11.08 -1.73
C ALA A 377 -0.21 10.39 -2.93
N ALA A 378 -0.23 11.03 -4.10
CA ALA A 378 0.49 10.64 -5.31
C ALA A 378 2.01 10.43 -5.11
N ARG A 379 2.63 11.09 -4.11
CA ARG A 379 4.06 10.94 -3.79
C ARG A 379 4.42 9.63 -3.11
N TRP A 380 3.45 8.86 -2.60
CA TRP A 380 3.72 7.58 -1.94
C TRP A 380 3.92 6.43 -2.93
N ILE A 381 3.69 6.66 -4.22
CA ILE A 381 3.91 5.67 -5.28
C ILE A 381 5.39 5.31 -5.36
N ASN A 382 5.69 4.02 -5.34
CA ASN A 382 7.05 3.54 -5.56
C ASN A 382 7.13 2.41 -6.60
N ALA A 383 8.37 2.07 -6.95
CA ALA A 383 8.74 0.88 -7.69
C ALA A 383 9.78 0.11 -6.88
N VAL A 384 9.71 -1.22 -6.92
CA VAL A 384 10.61 -2.11 -6.17
C VAL A 384 11.27 -3.13 -7.06
N TRP A 385 12.46 -3.57 -6.64
CA TRP A 385 13.21 -4.63 -7.31
C TRP A 385 12.95 -5.97 -6.66
N ASP A 386 13.12 -7.03 -7.45
CA ASP A 386 13.32 -8.36 -6.91
C ASP A 386 14.77 -8.57 -6.43
N GLU A 387 15.01 -9.59 -5.62
CA GLU A 387 16.30 -10.01 -5.07
C GLU A 387 17.36 -10.27 -6.15
N SER A 388 16.94 -10.68 -7.36
CA SER A 388 17.88 -10.92 -8.47
C SER A 388 18.25 -9.65 -9.24
N GLY A 389 17.52 -8.54 -9.07
CA GLY A 389 17.73 -7.29 -9.81
C GLY A 389 17.30 -7.35 -11.28
N ASN A 390 16.54 -8.36 -11.70
CA ASN A 390 16.10 -8.55 -13.09
C ASN A 390 14.62 -8.19 -13.32
N PHE A 391 13.85 -8.07 -12.25
CA PHE A 391 12.43 -7.74 -12.28
C PHE A 391 12.18 -6.45 -11.50
N VAL A 392 11.36 -5.59 -12.09
CA VAL A 392 10.83 -4.40 -11.45
C VAL A 392 9.33 -4.58 -11.27
N LEU A 393 8.85 -4.32 -10.06
CA LEU A 393 7.44 -4.31 -9.72
C LEU A 393 7.01 -2.86 -9.46
N TYR A 394 5.95 -2.43 -10.13
CA TYR A 394 5.41 -1.09 -9.94
C TYR A 394 3.88 -1.07 -10.14
N PRO A 395 3.16 -0.20 -9.43
CA PRO A 395 1.72 -0.15 -9.48
C PRO A 395 1.25 0.77 -10.62
N THR A 396 0.26 0.30 -11.38
CA THR A 396 -0.33 0.98 -12.55
C THR A 396 -1.85 1.03 -12.43
N LEU A 397 -2.51 1.71 -13.38
CA LEU A 397 -3.98 1.73 -13.50
C LEU A 397 -4.58 0.32 -13.58
N LEU A 398 -3.91 -0.62 -14.25
CA LEU A 398 -4.42 -1.98 -14.46
C LEU A 398 -4.20 -2.89 -13.25
N GLY A 399 -3.23 -2.60 -12.39
CA GLY A 399 -2.74 -3.49 -11.35
C GLY A 399 -1.24 -3.30 -11.11
N ILE A 400 -0.59 -4.25 -10.45
CA ILE A 400 0.85 -4.25 -10.21
C ILE A 400 1.54 -5.00 -11.35
N LYS A 401 2.30 -4.29 -12.18
CA LYS A 401 3.06 -4.89 -13.28
C LYS A 401 4.37 -5.44 -12.75
N VAL A 402 4.69 -6.66 -13.16
CA VAL A 402 6.00 -7.30 -12.95
C VAL A 402 6.71 -7.34 -14.29
N VAL A 403 7.73 -6.51 -14.46
CA VAL A 403 8.44 -6.34 -15.73
C VAL A 403 9.84 -6.92 -15.63
N ASN A 404 10.17 -7.79 -16.58
CA ASN A 404 11.53 -8.29 -16.75
C ASN A 404 12.35 -7.28 -17.56
N ILE A 405 13.35 -6.66 -16.94
CA ILE A 405 14.18 -5.61 -17.55
C ILE A 405 15.12 -6.15 -18.64
N VAL A 406 15.44 -7.45 -18.60
CA VAL A 406 16.33 -8.11 -19.56
C VAL A 406 15.58 -8.43 -20.84
N THR A 407 14.37 -8.99 -20.72
CA THR A 407 13.55 -9.36 -21.88
C THR A 407 12.62 -8.24 -22.36
N ASN A 408 12.48 -7.16 -21.59
CA ASN A 408 11.57 -6.04 -21.84
C ASN A 408 10.11 -6.49 -22.01
N ARG A 409 9.61 -7.32 -21.08
CA ARG A 409 8.25 -7.88 -21.14
C ARG A 409 7.59 -7.82 -19.77
N VAL A 410 6.28 -7.55 -19.78
CA VAL A 410 5.43 -7.75 -18.62
C VAL A 410 5.22 -9.26 -18.45
N VAL A 411 5.70 -9.80 -17.34
CA VAL A 411 5.65 -11.25 -17.07
C VAL A 411 4.45 -11.62 -16.21
N ARG A 412 4.04 -10.73 -15.30
CA ARG A 412 2.84 -10.88 -14.46
C ARG A 412 2.14 -9.54 -14.27
N LEU A 413 0.83 -9.61 -14.05
CA LEU A 413 0.00 -8.47 -13.65
C LEU A 413 -0.82 -8.91 -12.43
N LEU A 414 -0.44 -8.44 -11.25
CA LEU A 414 -1.09 -8.79 -9.99
C LEU A 414 -2.18 -7.75 -9.65
N GLY A 415 -3.22 -8.16 -8.94
CA GLY A 415 -4.30 -7.28 -8.50
C GLY A 415 -5.14 -6.71 -9.65
N LYS A 416 -5.19 -7.40 -10.79
CA LYS A 416 -5.91 -6.94 -12.00
C LYS A 416 -7.43 -6.96 -11.82
N ASP A 417 -7.93 -7.92 -11.06
CA ASP A 417 -9.36 -8.13 -10.80
C ASP A 417 -9.85 -7.32 -9.59
N GLU A 418 -8.96 -6.57 -8.95
CA GLU A 418 -9.29 -5.74 -7.78
C GLU A 418 -9.55 -4.30 -8.20
N THR A 419 -10.50 -3.65 -7.52
CA THR A 419 -10.87 -2.24 -7.80
C THR A 419 -9.94 -1.23 -7.10
N VAL A 420 -8.99 -1.72 -6.30
CA VAL A 420 -8.09 -0.90 -5.50
C VAL A 420 -6.96 -0.34 -6.37
N ARG A 421 -6.75 0.98 -6.31
CA ARG A 421 -5.55 1.60 -6.88
C ARG A 421 -4.37 1.42 -5.94
N TRP A 422 -3.45 0.53 -6.30
CA TRP A 422 -2.23 0.22 -5.54
C TRP A 422 -1.28 1.43 -5.50
N MET A 423 -0.56 1.65 -4.40
CA MET A 423 0.29 2.84 -4.24
C MET A 423 1.73 2.48 -3.83
N ASN A 424 1.94 2.08 -2.58
CA ASN A 424 3.27 1.78 -2.05
C ASN A 424 3.44 0.26 -1.95
N LEU A 425 4.50 -0.26 -2.54
CA LEU A 425 4.83 -1.67 -2.64
C LEU A 425 6.08 -2.00 -1.83
N THR A 426 6.10 -3.15 -1.17
CA THR A 426 7.36 -3.78 -0.71
C THR A 426 7.32 -5.28 -0.88
N LEU A 427 8.44 -5.85 -1.29
CA LEU A 427 8.59 -7.26 -1.59
C LEU A 427 9.50 -7.96 -0.56
N TYR A 428 9.08 -9.14 -0.13
CA TYR A 428 9.87 -10.09 0.65
C TYR A 428 9.90 -11.43 -0.10
N GLN A 429 11.09 -11.95 -0.43
CA GLN A 429 11.22 -13.20 -1.20
C GLN A 429 11.77 -14.38 -0.37
N GLY A 430 11.81 -14.22 0.96
CA GLY A 430 12.21 -15.28 1.88
C GLY A 430 13.72 -15.54 1.90
N SER A 431 14.29 -15.62 3.10
CA SER A 431 15.62 -16.23 3.24
C SER A 431 15.49 -17.75 3.08
N PRO A 432 16.40 -18.42 2.33
CA PRO A 432 16.39 -19.87 2.29
C PRO A 432 16.63 -20.39 3.72
N ALA A 433 15.65 -21.12 4.27
CA ALA A 433 15.75 -21.70 5.61
C ALA A 433 17.12 -22.40 5.77
N LYS A 434 17.84 -22.09 6.85
CA LYS A 434 19.18 -22.62 7.11
C LYS A 434 19.17 -24.13 6.90
N ARG A 435 19.84 -24.58 5.84
CA ARG A 435 19.94 -25.99 5.45
C ARG A 435 20.45 -26.82 6.63
N GLY A 436 19.58 -27.62 7.24
CA GLY A 436 20.01 -28.92 7.74
C GLY A 436 20.48 -29.72 6.52
N ARG A 437 21.70 -30.28 6.57
CA ARG A 437 22.41 -30.96 5.46
C ARG A 437 21.45 -31.70 4.50
N THR A 438 21.06 -31.05 3.41
CA THR A 438 20.35 -31.68 2.31
C THR A 438 21.38 -32.38 1.44
N THR A 439 21.35 -33.71 1.38
CA THR A 439 22.22 -34.47 0.48
C THR A 439 21.73 -34.28 -0.96
N LEU A 440 22.63 -34.37 -1.96
CA LEU A 440 22.24 -34.28 -3.39
C LEU A 440 21.13 -35.29 -3.76
N ALA A 441 21.07 -36.43 -3.06
CA ALA A 441 20.03 -37.45 -3.24
C ALA A 441 18.64 -37.00 -2.72
N MET A 442 18.57 -36.21 -1.64
CA MET A 442 17.31 -35.69 -1.10
C MET A 442 16.74 -34.53 -1.92
N ALA A 443 17.60 -33.76 -2.60
CA ALA A 443 17.17 -32.70 -3.52
C ALA A 443 16.71 -33.26 -4.89
N ALA A 444 17.11 -34.48 -5.24
CA ALA A 444 16.74 -35.17 -6.47
C ALA A 444 15.51 -36.09 -6.33
N SER A 445 14.99 -36.28 -5.12
CA SER A 445 13.75 -37.03 -4.92
C SER A 445 12.55 -36.08 -5.05
N ASP A 446 11.65 -36.35 -6.01
CA ASP A 446 10.33 -35.70 -6.19
C ASP A 446 9.37 -36.04 -5.02
N ASN A 447 9.80 -35.76 -3.79
CA ASN A 447 9.03 -36.04 -2.59
C ASN A 447 8.21 -34.78 -2.21
N PRO A 448 6.87 -34.81 -2.29
CA PRO A 448 6.01 -33.63 -2.08
C PRO A 448 6.22 -32.93 -0.73
N LEU A 449 6.57 -33.69 0.32
CA LEU A 449 6.81 -33.16 1.67
C LEU A 449 8.15 -32.41 1.81
N LEU A 450 9.14 -32.74 0.97
CA LEU A 450 10.40 -31.99 0.88
C LEU A 450 10.24 -30.75 -0.01
N ALA A 451 9.36 -30.82 -1.02
CA ALA A 451 8.98 -29.68 -1.83
C ALA A 451 8.27 -28.62 -0.98
N GLU A 452 7.27 -28.98 -0.17
CA GLU A 452 6.55 -28.06 0.74
C GLU A 452 7.48 -27.37 1.75
N LYS A 453 8.44 -28.11 2.34
CA LYS A 453 9.46 -27.52 3.25
C LYS A 453 10.47 -26.60 2.57
N SER A 454 10.53 -26.59 1.24
CA SER A 454 11.44 -25.78 0.44
C SER A 454 10.77 -24.58 -0.23
N VAL A 455 9.43 -24.47 -0.14
CA VAL A 455 8.70 -23.36 -0.73
C VAL A 455 8.93 -22.11 0.11
N ARG A 456 9.75 -21.19 -0.41
CA ARG A 456 9.76 -19.81 0.08
C ARG A 456 8.35 -19.24 -0.11
N ASP A 457 7.87 -18.46 0.85
CA ASP A 457 6.61 -17.72 0.75
C ASP A 457 6.91 -16.27 0.29
N PRO A 458 7.05 -16.02 -1.03
CA PRO A 458 7.27 -14.68 -1.51
C PRO A 458 6.02 -13.85 -1.28
N THR A 459 6.20 -12.76 -0.56
CA THR A 459 5.11 -11.90 -0.09
C THR A 459 5.34 -10.49 -0.62
N LEU A 460 4.36 -9.98 -1.36
CA LEU A 460 4.31 -8.58 -1.77
C LEU A 460 3.23 -7.87 -0.96
N ILE A 461 3.62 -6.77 -0.34
CA ILE A 461 2.72 -5.91 0.41
C ILE A 461 2.42 -4.68 -0.45
N ALA A 462 1.14 -4.34 -0.56
CA ALA A 462 0.68 -3.17 -1.29
C ALA A 462 -0.27 -2.33 -0.44
N THR A 463 -0.15 -1.01 -0.50
CA THR A 463 -1.17 -0.07 0.04
C THR A 463 -2.13 0.36 -1.05
N GLY A 464 -3.35 0.74 -0.66
CA GLY A 464 -4.37 1.26 -1.56
C GLY A 464 -4.61 2.76 -1.40
N TYR A 465 -4.90 3.44 -2.50
CA TYR A 465 -5.28 4.85 -2.49
C TYR A 465 -6.54 5.08 -1.65
N LYS A 466 -6.45 5.96 -0.63
CA LYS A 466 -7.51 6.26 0.34
C LYS A 466 -8.08 5.02 1.06
N ARG A 467 -7.27 3.96 1.21
CA ARG A 467 -7.65 2.75 1.95
C ARG A 467 -6.92 2.67 3.29
N GLN A 468 -7.65 2.30 4.33
CA GLN A 468 -7.13 2.06 5.68
C GLN A 468 -6.55 0.65 5.85
N ARG A 469 -6.18 0.01 4.73
CA ARG A 469 -5.73 -1.37 4.68
C ARG A 469 -4.46 -1.48 3.85
N PHE A 470 -3.62 -2.43 4.24
CA PHE A 470 -2.60 -2.95 3.36
C PHE A 470 -2.92 -4.40 2.98
N TYR A 471 -2.46 -4.80 1.82
CA TYR A 471 -2.87 -6.01 1.13
C TYR A 471 -1.64 -6.88 0.89
N VAL A 472 -1.81 -8.18 1.08
CA VAL A 472 -0.75 -9.18 1.03
C VAL A 472 -0.99 -10.07 -0.17
N PHE A 473 -0.06 -10.08 -1.12
CA PHE A 473 -0.03 -10.97 -2.27
C PHE A 473 0.98 -12.08 -2.01
N THR A 474 0.57 -13.32 -2.22
CA THR A 474 1.43 -14.51 -2.07
C THR A 474 1.34 -15.38 -3.33
N ARG A 475 1.73 -16.66 -3.23
CA ARG A 475 1.52 -17.64 -4.32
C ARG A 475 0.13 -18.27 -4.28
N SER A 476 -0.54 -18.22 -3.14
CA SER A 476 -1.85 -18.84 -2.93
C SER A 476 -2.97 -17.88 -3.30
N GLU A 477 -4.00 -18.41 -3.94
CA GLU A 477 -5.22 -17.66 -4.22
C GLU A 477 -6.09 -17.60 -2.94
N PRO A 478 -6.97 -16.61 -2.79
CA PRO A 478 -7.82 -16.49 -1.60
C PRO A 478 -8.77 -17.68 -1.43
N GLU A 479 -9.08 -18.41 -2.51
CA GLU A 479 -9.95 -19.61 -2.49
C GLU A 479 -9.28 -20.84 -1.86
N ASP A 480 -7.95 -20.84 -1.73
CA ASP A 480 -7.21 -21.95 -1.13
C ASP A 480 -7.40 -22.02 0.40
N GLU A 481 -7.88 -20.93 1.02
CA GLU A 481 -8.05 -20.83 2.48
C GLU A 481 -9.46 -21.20 2.94
N LYS A 482 -9.56 -22.29 3.71
CA LYS A 482 -10.82 -22.82 4.26
C LYS A 482 -11.54 -21.86 5.23
N SER A 483 -10.86 -20.81 5.70
CA SER A 483 -11.37 -19.86 6.70
C SER A 483 -12.32 -18.80 6.13
N GLY A 484 -12.37 -18.60 4.81
CA GLY A 484 -13.28 -17.67 4.14
C GLY A 484 -13.08 -16.17 4.39
N ASP A 485 -12.35 -15.77 5.44
CA ASP A 485 -12.17 -14.36 5.80
C ASP A 485 -10.81 -13.82 5.33
N ARG A 486 -10.83 -13.20 4.15
CA ARG A 486 -9.68 -12.56 3.49
C ARG A 486 -9.29 -11.24 4.17
N ASP A 487 -10.25 -10.60 4.84
CA ASP A 487 -10.17 -9.20 5.26
C ASP A 487 -10.07 -9.12 6.79
N VAL A 488 -8.85 -9.26 7.29
CA VAL A 488 -8.59 -9.41 8.73
C VAL A 488 -8.86 -8.12 9.50
N PHE A 489 -9.87 -8.17 10.38
CA PHE A 489 -10.13 -7.14 11.39
C PHE A 489 -9.22 -7.35 12.61
N ASN A 490 -7.97 -6.91 12.50
CA ASN A 490 -6.96 -7.03 13.56
C ASN A 490 -7.04 -5.92 14.62
N GLU A 491 -7.73 -4.82 14.34
CA GLU A 491 -8.07 -3.83 15.34
C GLU A 491 -9.47 -4.13 15.85
N ARG A 492 -9.60 -4.67 17.08
CA ARG A 492 -10.89 -4.59 17.78
C ARG A 492 -11.13 -3.11 18.03
N PRO A 493 -12.20 -2.50 17.50
CA PRO A 493 -12.49 -1.11 17.80
C PRO A 493 -12.50 -0.93 19.32
N THR A 494 -11.78 0.05 19.85
CA THR A 494 -12.03 0.45 21.24
C THR A 494 -13.48 0.91 21.34
N LEU A 495 -14.16 0.77 22.49
CA LEU A 495 -15.56 1.20 22.63
C LEU A 495 -15.81 2.65 22.13
N ALA A 496 -14.83 3.55 22.34
CA ALA A 496 -14.86 4.91 21.83
C ALA A 496 -14.69 5.01 20.30
N GLU A 497 -13.88 4.13 19.72
CA GLU A 497 -13.69 4.02 18.27
C GLU A 497 -14.81 3.26 17.59
N GLN A 498 -15.48 2.33 18.27
CA GLN A 498 -16.70 1.71 17.74
C GLN A 498 -17.81 2.76 17.59
N THR A 499 -17.89 3.73 18.52
CA THR A 499 -18.72 4.93 18.41
C THR A 499 -18.22 5.93 17.35
N LEU A 500 -16.90 6.11 17.19
CA LEU A 500 -16.32 7.02 16.18
C LEU A 500 -16.24 6.45 14.75
N TYR A 501 -16.10 5.15 14.55
CA TYR A 501 -16.16 4.47 13.24
C TYR A 501 -17.60 4.19 12.81
N ALA A 502 -18.56 4.23 13.74
CA ALA A 502 -19.98 4.36 13.45
C ALA A 502 -20.39 5.79 13.02
N THR A 503 -19.46 6.75 13.06
CA THR A 503 -19.65 8.10 12.51
C THR A 503 -18.64 8.36 11.38
N PRO A 504 -19.06 8.64 10.14
CA PRO A 504 -18.12 9.10 9.12
C PRO A 504 -17.47 10.42 9.58
N ALA A 505 -16.17 10.56 9.35
CA ALA A 505 -15.39 11.74 9.69
C ALA A 505 -16.06 13.04 9.19
N PRO A 506 -15.96 14.15 9.95
CA PRO A 506 -16.56 15.42 9.58
C PRO A 506 -15.82 15.99 8.35
N SER A 507 -16.47 15.97 7.19
CA SER A 507 -16.08 16.81 6.08
C SER A 507 -16.25 18.27 6.52
N ALA A 508 -15.13 18.92 6.83
CA ALA A 508 -15.09 20.37 6.99
C ALA A 508 -15.45 21.00 5.64
N LEU A 509 -16.71 21.44 5.50
CA LEU A 509 -17.17 22.53 4.65
C LEU A 509 -18.67 22.76 4.91
N THR A 510 -18.97 23.87 5.60
CA THR A 510 -20.14 24.74 5.40
C THR A 510 -21.57 24.16 5.50
N GLY A 511 -22.23 24.42 6.64
CA GLY A 511 -23.70 24.56 6.75
C GLY A 511 -24.53 23.27 6.91
N PRO A 512 -25.75 23.35 7.48
CA PRO A 512 -26.58 22.16 7.74
C PRO A 512 -27.03 21.50 6.42
N SER A 513 -26.68 20.22 6.25
CA SER A 513 -27.02 19.42 5.07
C SER A 513 -28.52 19.15 4.96
N LYS A 514 -29.05 19.10 3.73
CA LYS A 514 -30.44 18.75 3.43
C LYS A 514 -30.68 17.26 3.75
N LEU A 515 -31.58 16.97 4.69
CA LEU A 515 -32.07 15.61 4.96
C LEU A 515 -32.66 14.99 3.68
N ALA A 516 -32.34 13.71 3.45
CA ALA A 516 -32.80 12.95 2.28
C ALA A 516 -34.33 12.73 2.30
N LYS A 517 -34.92 12.55 1.11
CA LYS A 517 -36.39 12.49 0.94
C LYS A 517 -36.89 11.15 0.42
N SER A 518 -36.02 10.34 -0.17
CA SER A 518 -36.33 8.99 -0.62
C SER A 518 -35.22 8.01 -0.24
N ALA A 519 -35.58 6.75 -0.11
CA ALA A 519 -34.65 5.65 0.04
C ALA A 519 -35.15 4.41 -0.69
N THR A 520 -34.23 3.60 -1.19
CA THR A 520 -34.48 2.31 -1.84
C THR A 520 -33.79 1.24 -1.02
N MET A 521 -34.56 0.34 -0.42
CA MET A 521 -34.05 -0.79 0.35
C MET A 521 -34.02 -2.03 -0.55
N HIS A 522 -32.82 -2.51 -0.85
CA HIS A 522 -32.62 -3.74 -1.61
C HIS A 522 -32.67 -4.93 -0.64
N THR A 523 -33.54 -5.91 -0.90
CA THR A 523 -33.67 -7.12 -0.09
C THR A 523 -33.43 -8.36 -0.93
N THR A 524 -33.27 -9.53 -0.28
CA THR A 524 -33.16 -10.81 -0.99
C THR A 524 -34.37 -11.16 -1.85
N LEU A 525 -35.53 -10.55 -1.61
CA LEU A 525 -36.76 -10.77 -2.38
C LEU A 525 -37.09 -9.63 -3.36
N GLY A 526 -36.24 -8.61 -3.46
CA GLY A 526 -36.42 -7.46 -4.36
C GLY A 526 -36.33 -6.11 -3.65
N ASP A 527 -36.68 -5.05 -4.38
CA ASP A 527 -36.46 -3.68 -3.96
C ASP A 527 -37.72 -3.03 -3.38
N ILE A 528 -37.56 -2.29 -2.30
CA ILE A 528 -38.63 -1.54 -1.63
C ILE A 528 -38.27 -0.06 -1.64
N HIS A 529 -39.00 0.73 -2.42
CA HIS A 529 -38.79 2.17 -2.49
C HIS A 529 -39.70 2.89 -1.51
N MET A 530 -39.13 3.74 -0.67
CA MET A 530 -39.84 4.48 0.37
C MET A 530 -39.56 5.98 0.29
N ARG A 531 -40.60 6.75 0.58
CA ARG A 531 -40.53 8.20 0.79
C ARG A 531 -40.36 8.47 2.28
N LEU A 532 -39.43 9.36 2.61
CA LEU A 532 -39.13 9.79 3.97
C LEU A 532 -39.79 11.14 4.27
N PHE A 533 -40.03 11.41 5.55
CA PHE A 533 -40.71 12.60 6.04
C PHE A 533 -39.84 13.46 6.97
N PRO A 534 -38.72 14.02 6.49
CA PRO A 534 -37.79 14.78 7.32
C PRO A 534 -38.42 16.03 7.94
N GLN A 535 -39.49 16.56 7.35
CA GLN A 535 -40.23 17.71 7.89
C GLN A 535 -41.07 17.38 9.13
N TYR A 536 -41.46 16.11 9.32
CA TYR A 536 -42.34 15.68 10.41
C TYR A 536 -41.59 14.90 11.48
N ALA A 537 -40.62 14.08 11.07
CA ALA A 537 -39.79 13.26 11.97
C ALA A 537 -38.30 13.41 11.61
N PRO A 538 -37.70 14.61 11.82
CA PRO A 538 -36.32 14.88 11.43
C PRO A 538 -35.32 13.95 12.10
N LYS A 539 -35.46 13.63 13.38
CA LYS A 539 -34.53 12.73 14.09
C LYS A 539 -34.66 11.29 13.60
N ALA A 540 -35.89 10.80 13.43
CA ALA A 540 -36.09 9.44 12.92
C ALA A 540 -35.56 9.28 11.49
N VAL A 541 -35.75 10.29 10.62
CA VAL A 541 -35.21 10.28 9.25
C VAL A 541 -33.68 10.42 9.27
N GLU A 542 -33.12 11.29 10.08
CA GLU A 542 -31.66 11.43 10.22
C GLU A 542 -31.03 10.11 10.70
N ASN A 543 -31.65 9.46 11.68
CA ASN A 543 -31.24 8.16 12.19
C ASN A 543 -31.28 7.06 11.11
N PHE A 544 -32.41 6.94 10.41
CA PHE A 544 -32.56 5.96 9.33
C PHE A 544 -31.56 6.20 8.19
N VAL A 545 -31.40 7.45 7.76
CA VAL A 545 -30.47 7.84 6.69
C VAL A 545 -29.01 7.63 7.11
N GLY A 546 -28.67 7.97 8.35
CA GLY A 546 -27.34 7.76 8.91
C GLY A 546 -26.96 6.28 8.94
N HIS A 547 -27.85 5.42 9.46
CA HIS A 547 -27.67 3.97 9.45
C HIS A 547 -27.62 3.38 8.02
N SER A 548 -28.43 3.90 7.11
CA SER A 548 -28.42 3.46 5.72
C SER A 548 -27.08 3.77 5.03
N ARG A 549 -26.56 5.00 5.22
CA ARG A 549 -25.28 5.45 4.63
C ARG A 549 -24.06 4.80 5.26
N SER A 550 -24.13 4.41 6.54
CA SER A 550 -23.06 3.69 7.21
C SER A 550 -23.04 2.19 6.90
N GLY A 551 -24.01 1.69 6.11
CA GLY A 551 -24.16 0.26 5.83
C GLY A 551 -24.66 -0.55 7.03
N TYR A 552 -25.19 0.10 8.07
CA TYR A 552 -25.63 -0.58 9.30
C TYR A 552 -26.74 -1.60 9.06
N TYR A 553 -27.60 -1.37 8.06
CA TYR A 553 -28.67 -2.32 7.69
C TYR A 553 -28.19 -3.45 6.75
N GLU A 554 -26.96 -3.42 6.23
CA GLU A 554 -26.46 -4.47 5.33
C GLU A 554 -26.33 -5.81 6.07
N GLY A 555 -27.00 -6.83 5.55
CA GLY A 555 -27.07 -8.16 6.16
C GLY A 555 -28.12 -8.31 7.27
N VAL A 556 -28.80 -7.23 7.68
CA VAL A 556 -29.81 -7.28 8.75
C VAL A 556 -31.05 -8.03 8.27
N ILE A 557 -31.54 -8.97 9.09
CA ILE A 557 -32.68 -9.83 8.76
C ILE A 557 -34.03 -9.24 9.19
N PHE A 558 -35.07 -9.62 8.47
CA PHE A 558 -36.45 -9.50 8.92
C PHE A 558 -36.73 -10.56 10.00
N HIS A 559 -36.35 -10.24 11.24
CA HIS A 559 -36.42 -11.16 12.36
C HIS A 559 -37.85 -11.41 12.86
N ARG A 560 -38.81 -10.58 12.46
CA ARG A 560 -40.22 -10.72 12.84
C ARG A 560 -41.17 -10.33 11.71
N VAL A 561 -42.02 -11.26 11.30
CA VAL A 561 -42.97 -11.13 10.19
C VAL A 561 -44.33 -11.65 10.65
N ILE A 562 -45.30 -10.74 10.79
CA ILE A 562 -46.66 -11.10 11.21
C ILE A 562 -47.63 -10.84 10.04
N PRO A 563 -48.21 -11.90 9.45
CA PRO A 563 -49.17 -11.76 8.36
C PRO A 563 -50.36 -10.89 8.77
N LYS A 564 -50.77 -10.00 7.85
CA LYS A 564 -51.84 -9.00 8.03
C LYS A 564 -51.59 -8.01 9.16
N PHE A 565 -50.32 -7.77 9.48
CA PHE A 565 -49.94 -6.78 10.48
C PHE A 565 -48.74 -5.95 10.03
N MET A 566 -47.53 -6.51 10.11
CA MET A 566 -46.29 -5.79 9.83
C MET A 566 -45.10 -6.73 9.61
N ILE A 567 -44.08 -6.21 8.94
CA ILE A 567 -42.75 -6.81 8.82
C ILE A 567 -41.74 -5.92 9.54
N GLN A 568 -40.93 -6.49 10.43
CA GLN A 568 -39.99 -5.77 11.30
C GLN A 568 -38.55 -6.20 11.05
N THR A 569 -37.66 -5.21 11.07
CA THR A 569 -36.23 -5.35 10.78
C THR A 569 -35.43 -4.28 11.55
N GLY A 570 -34.14 -4.13 11.24
CA GLY A 570 -33.27 -3.11 11.83
C GLY A 570 -32.61 -3.51 13.15
N ASP A 571 -32.64 -4.81 13.49
CA ASP A 571 -31.89 -5.39 14.62
C ASP A 571 -30.69 -6.21 14.10
N PRO A 572 -29.44 -5.77 14.36
CA PRO A 572 -28.23 -6.52 13.98
C PRO A 572 -28.12 -7.91 14.60
N LEU A 573 -28.73 -8.16 15.76
CA LEU A 573 -28.71 -9.47 16.43
C LEU A 573 -29.78 -10.42 15.84
N GLY A 574 -30.82 -9.87 15.21
CA GLY A 574 -31.89 -10.64 14.58
C GLY A 574 -32.77 -11.42 15.57
N ASP A 575 -32.85 -10.96 16.82
CA ASP A 575 -33.67 -11.56 17.89
C ASP A 575 -34.71 -10.60 18.50
N GLY A 576 -34.73 -9.34 18.05
CA GLY A 576 -35.62 -8.27 18.47
C GLY A 576 -35.14 -7.50 19.70
N THR A 577 -34.00 -7.83 20.29
CA THR A 577 -33.49 -7.20 21.52
C THR A 577 -32.37 -6.19 21.27
N GLY A 578 -31.76 -6.21 20.09
CA GLY A 578 -30.65 -5.33 19.73
C GLY A 578 -31.06 -4.06 18.98
N GLY A 579 -30.05 -3.30 18.57
CA GLY A 579 -30.22 -2.10 17.77
C GLY A 579 -30.09 -0.79 18.54
N THR A 580 -29.13 0.05 18.16
CA THR A 580 -28.88 1.37 18.74
C THR A 580 -29.08 2.46 17.69
N SER A 581 -29.48 3.67 18.09
CA SER A 581 -29.56 4.81 17.17
C SER A 581 -28.16 5.27 16.75
N ILE A 582 -28.07 6.16 15.74
CA ILE A 582 -26.82 6.80 15.30
C ILE A 582 -26.13 7.64 16.38
N TRP A 583 -26.82 7.92 17.49
CA TRP A 583 -26.31 8.66 18.64
C TRP A 583 -25.92 7.76 19.83
N ASP A 584 -25.92 6.43 19.65
CA ASP A 584 -25.62 5.42 20.69
C ASP A 584 -26.47 5.57 21.97
N ARG A 585 -27.68 6.11 21.83
CA ARG A 585 -28.68 6.25 22.90
C ARG A 585 -30.08 6.17 22.32
N GLU A 586 -31.06 5.87 23.14
CA GLU A 586 -32.47 6.00 22.75
C GLU A 586 -32.82 7.47 22.46
N PHE A 587 -33.71 7.69 21.49
CA PHE A 587 -34.20 9.03 21.15
C PHE A 587 -35.73 9.16 21.24
N GLU A 588 -36.17 10.41 21.41
CA GLU A 588 -37.57 10.78 21.64
C GLU A 588 -38.50 10.42 20.48
N ASP A 589 -39.79 10.20 20.80
CA ASP A 589 -40.81 9.98 19.78
C ASP A 589 -41.21 11.30 19.11
N GLU A 590 -41.26 11.30 17.78
CA GLU A 590 -41.76 12.41 16.96
C GLU A 590 -43.16 12.06 16.44
N PHE A 591 -44.19 12.71 17.00
CA PHE A 591 -45.60 12.53 16.57
C PHE A 591 -46.12 13.78 15.90
N HIS A 592 -46.91 13.59 14.83
CA HIS A 592 -47.53 14.69 14.09
C HIS A 592 -48.95 14.30 13.68
N ASP A 593 -49.93 15.21 13.83
CA ASP A 593 -51.36 14.92 13.60
C ASP A 593 -51.67 14.46 12.16
N ASP A 594 -50.86 14.89 11.20
CA ASP A 594 -50.97 14.53 9.78
C ASP A 594 -50.45 13.13 9.44
N LEU A 595 -49.67 12.50 10.34
CA LEU A 595 -49.11 11.16 10.14
C LEU A 595 -49.85 10.14 11.00
N LYS A 596 -50.52 9.19 10.33
CA LYS A 596 -51.28 8.12 10.98
C LYS A 596 -51.02 6.78 10.28
N HIS A 597 -51.18 5.69 11.01
CA HIS A 597 -51.19 4.32 10.50
C HIS A 597 -52.55 3.97 9.87
N ASP A 598 -53.08 4.89 9.04
CA ASP A 598 -54.42 4.84 8.46
C ASP A 598 -54.55 3.90 7.26
N ARG A 599 -53.41 3.52 6.65
CA ARG A 599 -53.32 2.68 5.44
C ARG A 599 -52.07 1.80 5.56
N PRO A 600 -52.01 0.69 4.80
CA PRO A 600 -50.80 -0.13 4.73
C PRO A 600 -49.57 0.63 4.22
N TYR A 601 -48.43 -0.01 4.38
CA TYR A 601 -47.11 0.38 3.92
C TYR A 601 -46.54 1.62 4.59
N THR A 602 -47.00 1.93 5.80
CA THR A 602 -46.43 2.97 6.65
C THR A 602 -45.16 2.43 7.30
N VAL A 603 -44.08 3.22 7.27
CA VAL A 603 -42.79 2.88 7.87
C VAL A 603 -42.65 3.61 9.20
N SER A 604 -42.37 2.87 10.27
CA SER A 604 -42.38 3.42 11.63
C SER A 604 -41.34 2.78 12.53
N MET A 605 -40.85 3.53 13.52
CA MET A 605 -39.84 3.06 14.47
C MET A 605 -40.42 1.98 15.40
N ALA A 606 -39.67 0.90 15.63
CA ALA A 606 -39.98 -0.08 16.66
C ALA A 606 -39.31 0.36 17.96
N ASN A 607 -40.11 0.60 18.99
CA ASN A 607 -39.67 1.03 20.32
C ASN A 607 -40.17 0.06 21.39
N ALA A 608 -39.49 0.01 22.54
CA ALA A 608 -39.85 -0.82 23.69
C ALA A 608 -40.73 -0.08 24.72
N GLY A 609 -41.16 1.13 24.37
CA GLY A 609 -41.87 2.07 25.22
C GLY A 609 -41.66 3.52 24.74
N PRO A 610 -42.33 4.51 25.37
CA PRO A 610 -42.19 5.90 24.97
C PRO A 610 -40.73 6.38 25.00
N ASN A 611 -40.30 7.06 23.93
CA ASN A 611 -38.96 7.63 23.75
C ASN A 611 -37.79 6.62 23.76
N THR A 612 -38.04 5.38 23.35
CA THR A 612 -37.01 4.31 23.29
C THR A 612 -36.63 3.94 21.85
N ASN A 613 -36.61 4.92 20.94
CA ASN A 613 -36.29 4.65 19.53
C ASN A 613 -34.79 4.33 19.37
N GLY A 614 -34.49 3.22 18.68
CA GLY A 614 -33.14 2.76 18.35
C GLY A 614 -32.91 2.70 16.83
N SER A 615 -32.49 1.55 16.31
CA SER A 615 -32.36 1.30 14.87
C SER A 615 -33.50 0.47 14.27
N GLN A 616 -34.31 -0.19 15.11
CA GLN A 616 -35.36 -1.08 14.62
C GLN A 616 -36.54 -0.30 14.04
N PHE A 617 -37.11 -0.81 12.95
CA PHE A 617 -38.31 -0.25 12.33
C PHE A 617 -39.16 -1.35 11.72
N PHE A 618 -40.42 -1.03 11.46
CA PHE A 618 -41.37 -1.92 10.81
C PHE A 618 -42.12 -1.24 9.66
N ILE A 619 -42.59 -2.06 8.74
CA ILE A 619 -43.47 -1.67 7.63
C ILE A 619 -44.81 -2.35 7.84
N THR A 620 -45.89 -1.59 7.93
CA THR A 620 -47.24 -2.15 8.10
C THR A 620 -47.75 -2.76 6.79
N THR A 621 -48.54 -3.84 6.87
CA THR A 621 -49.20 -4.44 5.70
C THR A 621 -50.72 -4.24 5.71
N THR A 622 -51.24 -3.67 6.81
CA THR A 622 -52.63 -3.24 6.96
C THR A 622 -52.70 -1.88 7.67
N ALA A 623 -53.89 -1.29 7.78
CA ALA A 623 -54.10 -0.13 8.63
C ALA A 623 -54.04 -0.54 10.12
N THR A 624 -53.23 0.15 10.91
CA THR A 624 -52.99 -0.16 12.33
C THR A 624 -53.16 1.07 13.25
N PRO A 625 -54.35 1.69 13.33
CA PRO A 625 -54.54 2.97 14.05
C PRO A 625 -54.21 2.92 15.56
N TRP A 626 -54.18 1.73 16.16
CA TRP A 626 -53.82 1.56 17.58
C TRP A 626 -52.32 1.79 17.88
N LEU A 627 -51.50 1.94 16.84
CA LEU A 627 -50.08 2.31 16.90
C LEU A 627 -49.86 3.84 16.80
N ASP A 628 -50.90 4.60 16.45
CA ASP A 628 -50.82 6.07 16.39
C ASP A 628 -50.43 6.64 17.76
N ASN A 629 -49.53 7.63 17.74
CA ASN A 629 -48.94 8.25 18.93
C ASN A 629 -48.24 7.27 19.89
N LYS A 630 -47.85 6.09 19.39
CA LYS A 630 -46.98 5.14 20.11
C LYS A 630 -45.68 4.87 19.35
N HIS A 631 -45.74 4.87 18.03
CA HIS A 631 -44.58 4.64 17.16
C HIS A 631 -44.41 5.82 16.19
N THR A 632 -43.19 6.33 16.08
CA THR A 632 -42.87 7.45 15.18
C THR A 632 -42.94 7.01 13.73
N ILE A 633 -43.82 7.65 12.96
CA ILE A 633 -43.94 7.47 11.52
C ILE A 633 -42.92 8.38 10.84
N PHE A 634 -41.99 7.80 10.08
CA PHE A 634 -40.94 8.56 9.40
C PHE A 634 -40.91 8.35 7.87
N GLY A 635 -41.72 7.42 7.35
CA GLY A 635 -41.81 7.21 5.91
C GLY A 635 -43.00 6.37 5.46
N ARG A 636 -43.09 6.18 4.14
CA ARG A 636 -44.10 5.32 3.49
C ARG A 636 -43.53 4.67 2.23
N VAL A 637 -43.82 3.39 2.00
CA VAL A 637 -43.44 2.70 0.75
C VAL A 637 -44.26 3.27 -0.42
N LEU A 638 -43.58 3.57 -1.52
CA LEU A 638 -44.19 4.07 -2.77
C LEU A 638 -44.27 2.97 -3.84
N SER A 639 -43.23 2.14 -3.97
CA SER A 639 -43.14 1.03 -4.93
C SER A 639 -42.38 -0.15 -4.31
N GLY A 640 -42.54 -1.34 -4.88
CA GLY A 640 -42.10 -2.60 -4.26
C GLY A 640 -43.14 -3.20 -3.30
N LEU A 641 -44.42 -2.91 -3.51
CA LEU A 641 -45.51 -3.42 -2.68
C LEU A 641 -45.63 -4.95 -2.79
N GLU A 642 -45.38 -5.52 -3.97
CA GLU A 642 -45.30 -6.97 -4.13
C GLU A 642 -44.18 -7.61 -3.28
N VAL A 643 -43.06 -6.91 -3.07
CA VAL A 643 -41.94 -7.40 -2.26
C VAL A 643 -42.34 -7.41 -0.78
N VAL A 644 -42.96 -6.33 -0.29
CA VAL A 644 -43.49 -6.28 1.08
C VAL A 644 -44.49 -7.42 1.34
N HIS A 645 -45.39 -7.68 0.39
CA HIS A 645 -46.32 -8.80 0.48
C HIS A 645 -45.65 -10.18 0.33
N ALA A 646 -44.59 -10.30 -0.47
CA ALA A 646 -43.82 -11.53 -0.57
C ALA A 646 -43.15 -11.86 0.76
N ILE A 647 -42.54 -10.86 1.42
CA ILE A 647 -41.95 -10.98 2.76
C ILE A 647 -43.05 -11.35 3.77
N GLU A 648 -44.21 -10.69 3.74
CA GLU A 648 -45.33 -10.97 4.65
C GLU A 648 -45.83 -12.42 4.59
N ASN A 649 -45.80 -13.04 3.40
CA ASN A 649 -46.38 -14.37 3.17
C ASN A 649 -45.38 -15.52 3.35
N VAL A 650 -44.15 -15.26 3.79
CA VAL A 650 -43.19 -16.32 4.08
C VAL A 650 -43.61 -17.13 5.30
N LYS A 651 -43.19 -18.40 5.34
CA LYS A 651 -43.46 -19.25 6.50
C LYS A 651 -42.60 -18.77 7.68
N ALA A 652 -43.26 -18.42 8.77
CA ALA A 652 -42.63 -18.07 10.03
C ALA A 652 -42.86 -19.15 11.10
N ASP A 653 -42.01 -19.17 12.11
CA ASP A 653 -42.11 -20.05 13.27
C ASP A 653 -43.14 -19.54 14.30
N LYS A 654 -43.15 -20.14 15.51
CA LYS A 654 -44.06 -19.72 16.59
C LYS A 654 -43.71 -18.38 17.23
N LEU A 655 -42.53 -17.84 16.95
CA LEU A 655 -42.04 -16.54 17.41
C LEU A 655 -42.14 -15.48 16.31
N ASP A 656 -42.91 -15.76 15.25
CA ASP A 656 -43.07 -14.92 14.07
C ASP A 656 -41.76 -14.69 13.28
N LYS A 657 -40.73 -15.53 13.47
CA LYS A 657 -39.46 -15.45 12.73
C LYS A 657 -39.50 -16.30 11.46
N PRO A 658 -39.17 -15.76 10.27
CA PRO A 658 -39.10 -16.54 9.03
C PRO A 658 -38.18 -17.78 9.13
N PHE A 659 -38.57 -18.90 8.53
CA PHE A 659 -37.71 -20.10 8.46
C PHE A 659 -36.51 -19.92 7.53
N GLU A 660 -36.69 -19.13 6.47
CA GLU A 660 -35.62 -18.74 5.56
C GLU A 660 -35.32 -17.25 5.79
N ASP A 661 -34.06 -16.95 6.06
CA ASP A 661 -33.64 -15.59 6.38
C ASP A 661 -33.80 -14.67 5.16
N ILE A 662 -34.63 -13.64 5.35
CA ILE A 662 -34.75 -12.53 4.41
C ILE A 662 -33.90 -11.40 4.97
N LYS A 663 -32.95 -10.90 4.19
CA LYS A 663 -32.01 -9.86 4.61
C LYS A 663 -32.06 -8.64 3.71
N ILE A 664 -31.70 -7.50 4.29
CA ILE A 664 -31.40 -6.28 3.57
C ILE A 664 -29.98 -6.43 2.99
N ILE A 665 -29.84 -6.15 1.69
CA ILE A 665 -28.55 -6.17 0.98
C ILE A 665 -27.87 -4.81 1.18
N ASN A 666 -28.55 -3.72 0.84
CA ASN A 666 -28.12 -2.35 1.06
C ASN A 666 -29.34 -1.41 1.03
N VAL A 667 -29.13 -0.16 1.45
CA VAL A 667 -30.14 0.90 1.37
C VAL A 667 -29.53 2.13 0.69
N ASP A 668 -30.01 2.44 -0.50
CA ASP A 668 -29.60 3.63 -1.24
C ASP A 668 -30.49 4.81 -0.86
N VAL A 669 -29.88 5.96 -0.55
CA VAL A 669 -30.59 7.14 -0.03
C VAL A 669 -30.43 8.32 -0.99
N GLU A 670 -31.54 8.98 -1.32
CA GLU A 670 -31.65 10.07 -2.31
C GLU A 670 -32.06 11.43 -1.72
#